data_AF-A0ABC8QF12-F1
#
_entry.id   AF-A0ABC8QF12-F1
#
_cell.length_a   1.000
_cell.length_b   1.000
_cell.length_c   1.000
_cell.angle_alpha   90.00
_cell.angle_beta   90.00
_cell.angle_gamma   90.00
#
_symmetry.space_group_name_H-M   'P 1'
#
loop_
_entity.id
_entity.type
_entity.pdbx_description
1 polymer ?
#
loop_
_entity_poly.entity_id
_entity_poly.type
_entity_poly.pdbx_seq_one_letter_code
_entity_poly.pdbx_strand_id
1 'polypeptide(L)'
;MPNSHAAKRTKKRLLQFMLMTATFAAWQCGAQAQLQPVAPTHASGASLGTTTPAAHTIAAAHTQLPQVIDDLPASDAKNMDDATRAQVARGRYVARLGDCVACHTSDKSKPMAGGLALQTPFGVLYSTNITPEATTGIGRYTFDQFDRVMRRGIAADGHNLYPAMPYPSYAKMTPEDMRALYAYLMKGVAPVQQTNRPLGMSFPFNQRWGLSLWNWAFLDSQPFRPNASQSQEWNRGAYIVQGLGHCGACHTPRGIGFQEKTMTEADSNGRYFLAGETVEGWRALSLRSLWTPQDVAEMLKTGRNRHGAVSGNMVDVVQHSTQYMTDGDLLAIGEYLKSLPTSKIDKPMQIAQGPAPVIVPPAAGAASQPVQHATGTPNPPPNLYTSRGGLGYLQFCADCHRSNGDGVPNVFPPLAGNPVLGESSPATLLHILLTGSATAQTVSHARVLTMPSFARLGDQEIAEIVNFTRESWGSAKQQQVAASDVGKARKELEVRKLDATPFETPRLAAVLDEPNAKQLVLGARLNIDTHNMLPKNVGNKLNCASCHLNAGTVADGSPYVGISAFFPSYAPRAGRVITLEERINGCFLRSMNGKPLPVNSEEMKAMVAYFDWMKRETKPEDKVPGRGVGKIDKSLVPNVENGRNIYTAQCALCHGANGEGITNAQGQYVYPPLWGDQSFNIGAGMARTYTAAAFVKHNMPIAFHNRFPLGQGGLTDQEAVDVAQFFSHMPRPDFAPKVNDWPKDKKPGDARY
;
A
#
# COMPACT_ATOMS: atom_id res chain seq x y z
N MET A 1 -41.91 -24.84 20.55
CA MET A 1 -42.52 -23.53 20.19
C MET A 1 -43.42 -23.11 21.34
N PRO A 2 -43.40 -21.84 21.80
CA PRO A 2 -44.00 -20.75 21.04
C PRO A 2 -43.18 -19.44 20.93
N ASN A 3 -43.38 -18.75 19.80
CA ASN A 3 -43.36 -17.29 19.59
C ASN A 3 -42.09 -16.45 19.86
N SER A 4 -40.96 -16.74 19.19
CA SER A 4 -39.89 -15.75 18.97
C SER A 4 -40.23 -14.71 17.87
N HIS A 5 -41.12 -15.07 16.93
CA HIS A 5 -41.55 -14.19 15.84
C HIS A 5 -42.51 -13.08 16.28
N ALA A 6 -43.36 -13.34 17.28
CA ALA A 6 -44.26 -12.33 17.85
C ALA A 6 -43.46 -11.24 18.58
N ALA A 7 -42.51 -11.64 19.43
CA ALA A 7 -41.65 -10.70 20.17
C ALA A 7 -40.81 -9.79 19.25
N LYS A 8 -40.26 -10.33 18.14
CA LYS A 8 -39.52 -9.52 17.14
C LYS A 8 -40.42 -8.53 16.39
N ARG A 9 -41.68 -8.87 16.10
CA ARG A 9 -42.65 -7.95 15.45
C ARG A 9 -43.13 -6.84 16.39
N THR A 10 -43.34 -7.14 17.67
CA THR A 10 -43.75 -6.15 18.67
C THR A 10 -42.64 -5.13 18.96
N LYS A 11 -41.37 -5.59 19.03
CA LYS A 11 -40.19 -4.70 19.16
C LYS A 11 -40.09 -3.68 18.00
N LYS A 12 -40.38 -4.11 16.77
CA LYS A 12 -40.26 -3.26 15.57
C LYS A 12 -41.34 -2.17 15.49
N ARG A 13 -42.56 -2.46 15.97
CA ARG A 13 -43.69 -1.50 15.99
C ARG A 13 -43.56 -0.45 17.10
N LEU A 14 -43.01 -0.82 18.26
CA LEU A 14 -42.77 0.13 19.36
C LEU A 14 -41.71 1.18 18.98
N LEU A 15 -40.65 0.75 18.29
CA LEU A 15 -39.56 1.63 17.82
C LEU A 15 -40.05 2.68 16.81
N GLN A 16 -41.00 2.30 15.95
CA GLN A 16 -41.60 3.18 14.95
C GLN A 16 -42.49 4.26 15.59
N PHE A 17 -43.09 3.97 16.75
CA PHE A 17 -43.91 4.90 17.53
C PHE A 17 -43.06 5.88 18.38
N MET A 18 -41.92 5.42 18.92
CA MET A 18 -40.99 6.26 19.69
C MET A 18 -40.17 7.21 18.81
N LEU A 19 -39.82 6.83 17.59
CA LEU A 19 -39.09 7.72 16.65
C LEU A 19 -39.95 8.88 16.13
N MET A 20 -41.28 8.75 16.10
CA MET A 20 -42.19 9.83 15.69
C MET A 20 -42.38 10.92 16.77
N THR A 21 -42.09 10.62 18.04
CA THR A 21 -42.26 11.57 19.15
C THR A 21 -40.99 12.36 19.46
N ALA A 22 -39.81 11.89 19.03
CA ALA A 22 -38.55 12.61 19.18
C ALA A 22 -38.34 13.74 18.14
N THR A 23 -39.11 13.76 17.05
CA THR A 23 -38.98 14.72 15.95
C THR A 23 -39.62 16.09 16.20
N PHE A 24 -40.32 16.30 17.33
CA PHE A 24 -41.08 17.53 17.59
C PHE A 24 -40.47 18.50 18.62
N ALA A 25 -39.31 18.20 19.21
CA ALA A 25 -38.73 19.00 20.32
C ALA A 25 -37.37 19.68 20.01
N ALA A 26 -36.89 19.66 18.77
CA ALA A 26 -35.59 20.25 18.42
C ALA A 26 -35.69 21.27 17.28
N TRP A 27 -36.43 22.36 17.53
CA TRP A 27 -36.34 23.59 16.74
C TRP A 27 -36.40 24.77 17.72
N GLN A 28 -35.24 25.21 18.19
CA GLN A 28 -34.90 26.56 18.71
C GLN A 28 -33.75 26.48 19.71
N CYS A 29 -32.52 26.74 19.25
CA CYS A 29 -31.61 27.75 19.81
C CYS A 29 -30.24 27.60 19.16
N GLY A 30 -29.82 28.64 18.44
CA GLY A 30 -28.43 28.81 18.01
C GLY A 30 -27.62 29.54 19.08
N ALA A 31 -26.33 29.24 19.16
CA ALA A 31 -25.33 30.15 19.71
C ALA A 31 -23.94 29.81 19.14
N GLN A 32 -23.29 30.84 18.63
CA GLN A 32 -21.91 30.87 18.14
C GLN A 32 -20.93 30.74 19.32
N ALA A 33 -19.81 30.03 19.13
CA ALA A 33 -18.65 30.13 20.01
C ALA A 33 -17.36 30.24 19.18
N GLN A 34 -16.70 31.39 19.32
CA GLN A 34 -15.44 31.76 18.69
C GLN A 34 -14.27 31.01 19.34
N LEU A 35 -13.32 30.54 18.53
CA LEU A 35 -12.05 29.98 18.97
C LEU A 35 -10.98 31.08 19.04
N GLN A 36 -10.27 31.18 20.16
CA GLN A 36 -9.04 31.98 20.30
C GLN A 36 -7.79 31.08 20.22
N PRO A 37 -6.66 31.57 19.69
CA PRO A 37 -5.41 30.81 19.59
C PRO A 37 -4.52 30.97 20.84
N VAL A 38 -3.84 29.89 21.23
CA VAL A 38 -2.84 29.88 22.31
C VAL A 38 -1.44 30.01 21.70
N ALA A 39 -0.67 30.98 22.21
CA ALA A 39 0.73 31.25 21.84
C ALA A 39 1.72 30.30 22.56
N PRO A 40 2.95 30.10 22.03
CA PRO A 40 3.95 29.23 22.64
C PRO A 40 4.81 30.00 23.66
N THR A 41 5.17 29.36 24.76
CA THR A 41 6.15 29.87 25.74
C THR A 41 7.48 29.12 25.61
N HIS A 42 8.56 29.90 25.47
CA HIS A 42 9.94 29.47 25.65
C HIS A 42 10.32 29.57 27.13
N ALA A 43 11.08 28.59 27.66
CA ALA A 43 12.17 28.83 28.61
C ALA A 43 13.02 27.56 28.87
N SER A 44 14.26 27.65 28.39
CA SER A 44 15.57 27.29 28.95
C SER A 44 15.69 26.51 30.28
N GLY A 45 16.63 25.55 30.31
CA GLY A 45 17.21 25.02 31.55
C GLY A 45 18.12 23.81 31.32
N ALA A 46 19.36 24.04 30.90
CA ALA A 46 20.39 23.02 30.77
C ALA A 46 21.01 22.65 32.13
N SER A 47 21.27 21.37 32.37
CA SER A 47 22.30 20.92 33.30
C SER A 47 23.13 19.80 32.66
N LEU A 48 24.44 20.01 32.66
CA LEU A 48 25.46 19.17 32.04
C LEU A 48 25.83 18.04 33.01
N GLY A 49 25.59 16.80 32.59
CA GLY A 49 26.15 15.59 33.19
C GLY A 49 26.97 14.85 32.14
N THR A 50 28.28 14.84 32.30
CA THR A 50 29.24 14.19 31.40
C THR A 50 29.20 12.66 31.59
N THR A 51 28.57 11.96 30.65
CA THR A 51 28.79 10.52 30.43
C THR A 51 29.30 10.32 29.01
N THR A 52 30.51 9.80 28.91
CA THR A 52 31.18 9.37 27.68
C THR A 52 30.27 8.39 26.91
N PRO A 53 29.87 8.67 25.66
CA PRO A 53 29.15 7.69 24.87
C PRO A 53 30.16 6.67 24.35
N ALA A 54 29.99 5.41 24.74
CA ALA A 54 30.55 4.29 24.00
C ALA A 54 30.04 4.41 22.55
N ALA A 55 30.96 4.33 21.59
CA ALA A 55 30.64 4.36 20.18
C ALA A 55 29.83 3.10 19.81
N HIS A 56 28.52 3.17 19.98
CA HIS A 56 27.60 2.37 19.19
C HIS A 56 27.64 2.98 17.79
N THR A 57 28.42 2.38 16.89
CA THR A 57 28.19 2.51 15.45
C THR A 57 26.73 2.11 15.22
N ILE A 58 25.87 3.11 15.07
CA ILE A 58 24.50 2.93 14.58
C ILE A 58 24.67 2.25 13.22
N ALA A 59 24.35 0.96 13.13
CA ALA A 59 24.27 0.29 11.84
C ALA A 59 23.40 1.15 10.92
N ALA A 60 23.91 1.52 9.75
CA ALA A 60 23.16 2.37 8.83
C ALA A 60 21.79 1.73 8.56
N ALA A 61 20.72 2.51 8.73
CA ALA A 61 19.35 2.00 8.89
C ALA A 61 18.89 1.09 7.74
N HIS A 62 19.47 1.23 6.55
CA HIS A 62 19.06 0.49 5.34
C HIS A 62 19.93 -0.73 5.02
N THR A 63 20.88 -1.08 5.88
CA THR A 63 21.80 -2.24 5.69
C THR A 63 21.21 -3.56 6.18
N GLN A 64 20.18 -3.49 7.02
CA GLN A 64 19.50 -4.65 7.57
C GLN A 64 18.23 -4.92 6.77
N LEU A 65 17.93 -6.21 6.56
CA LEU A 65 16.63 -6.60 6.05
C LEU A 65 15.55 -6.12 7.03
N PRO A 66 14.46 -5.49 6.53
CA PRO A 66 13.34 -5.11 7.39
C PRO A 66 12.92 -6.29 8.27
N GLN A 67 12.72 -6.02 9.56
CA GLN A 67 12.28 -7.03 10.52
C GLN A 67 10.86 -6.69 10.99
N VAL A 68 10.06 -7.73 11.26
CA VAL A 68 8.78 -7.58 11.95
C VAL A 68 9.02 -7.57 13.44
N ILE A 69 8.47 -6.58 14.13
CA ILE A 69 8.47 -6.52 15.59
C ILE A 69 7.16 -7.15 16.07
N ASP A 70 7.26 -8.19 16.89
CA ASP A 70 6.11 -8.76 17.59
C ASP A 70 5.62 -7.74 18.63
N ASP A 71 4.56 -7.03 18.26
CA ASP A 71 3.87 -5.98 19.01
C ASP A 71 3.01 -6.49 20.17
N LEU A 72 3.03 -7.81 20.45
CA LEU A 72 2.47 -8.42 21.67
C LEU A 72 3.51 -9.28 22.40
N PRO A 73 4.61 -8.74 22.93
CA PRO A 73 5.57 -9.55 23.65
C PRO A 73 4.96 -10.10 24.95
N ALA A 74 5.04 -11.42 25.16
CA ALA A 74 4.72 -12.04 26.44
C ALA A 74 5.90 -11.86 27.40
N SER A 75 6.06 -10.65 27.95
CA SER A 75 7.26 -10.24 28.69
C SER A 75 7.40 -10.92 30.07
N ASP A 76 6.32 -11.46 30.65
CA ASP A 76 6.30 -11.89 32.05
C ASP A 76 6.15 -13.41 32.29
N ALA A 77 6.38 -14.25 31.28
CA ALA A 77 6.20 -15.70 31.40
C ALA A 77 7.24 -16.45 32.29
N LYS A 78 8.30 -15.77 32.77
CA LYS A 78 9.42 -16.44 33.45
C LYS A 78 9.06 -17.03 34.84
N ASN A 79 8.01 -16.54 35.49
CA ASN A 79 7.65 -16.92 36.87
C ASN A 79 6.30 -17.66 37.00
N MET A 80 5.72 -18.14 35.89
CA MET A 80 4.41 -18.80 35.88
C MET A 80 4.55 -20.34 35.87
N ASP A 81 3.60 -21.08 36.41
CA ASP A 81 3.50 -22.53 36.18
C ASP A 81 3.13 -22.86 34.71
N ASP A 82 3.30 -24.12 34.29
CA ASP A 82 3.04 -24.56 32.92
C ASP A 82 1.59 -24.34 32.46
N ALA A 83 0.61 -24.57 33.34
CA ALA A 83 -0.80 -24.43 33.00
C ALA A 83 -1.16 -22.94 32.79
N THR A 84 -0.68 -22.07 33.67
CA THR A 84 -0.82 -20.62 33.54
C THR A 84 -0.13 -20.12 32.27
N ARG A 85 1.08 -20.60 31.96
CA ARG A 85 1.78 -20.25 30.71
C ARG A 85 0.99 -20.65 29.48
N ALA A 86 0.46 -21.87 29.45
CA ALA A 86 -0.36 -22.36 28.33
C ALA A 86 -1.65 -21.53 28.17
N GLN A 87 -2.30 -21.16 29.29
CA GLN A 87 -3.50 -20.32 29.27
C GLN A 87 -3.19 -18.91 28.77
N VAL A 88 -2.09 -18.30 29.22
CA VAL A 88 -1.63 -16.98 28.76
C VAL A 88 -1.25 -17.02 27.27
N ALA A 89 -0.58 -18.09 26.81
CA ALA A 89 -0.25 -18.28 25.40
C ALA A 89 -1.51 -18.40 24.53
N ARG A 90 -2.52 -19.17 24.98
CA ARG A 90 -3.83 -19.24 24.31
C ARG A 90 -4.51 -17.86 24.32
N GLY A 91 -4.47 -17.14 25.43
CA GLY A 91 -5.05 -15.81 25.54
C GLY A 91 -4.40 -14.79 24.62
N ARG A 92 -3.09 -14.87 24.45
CA ARG A 92 -2.32 -14.07 23.48
C ARG A 92 -2.77 -14.36 22.05
N TYR A 93 -2.97 -15.64 21.71
CA TYR A 93 -3.51 -16.03 20.42
C TYR A 93 -4.95 -15.51 20.22
N VAL A 94 -5.80 -15.58 21.25
CA VAL A 94 -7.16 -15.02 21.22
C VAL A 94 -7.13 -13.49 21.06
N ALA A 95 -6.20 -12.79 21.69
CA ALA A 95 -6.01 -11.35 21.51
C ALA A 95 -5.57 -11.00 20.08
N ARG A 96 -4.75 -11.85 19.44
CA ARG A 96 -4.46 -11.76 18.00
C ARG A 96 -5.72 -11.97 17.18
N LEU A 97 -6.50 -13.04 17.44
CA LEU A 97 -7.75 -13.29 16.71
C LEU A 97 -8.73 -12.11 16.78
N GLY A 98 -8.78 -11.44 17.94
CA GLY A 98 -9.66 -10.30 18.20
C GLY A 98 -9.11 -8.92 17.78
N ASP A 99 -7.96 -8.88 17.11
CA ASP A 99 -7.25 -7.67 16.66
C ASP A 99 -7.11 -6.57 17.73
N CYS A 100 -6.88 -6.97 18.99
CA CYS A 100 -6.94 -6.03 20.11
C CYS A 100 -5.85 -4.95 20.02
N VAL A 101 -4.68 -5.27 19.45
CA VAL A 101 -3.51 -4.39 19.38
C VAL A 101 -3.71 -3.24 18.43
N ALA A 102 -4.25 -3.53 17.24
CA ALA A 102 -4.50 -2.52 16.22
C ALA A 102 -5.40 -1.42 16.77
N CYS A 103 -6.40 -1.78 17.58
CA CYS A 103 -7.32 -0.81 18.17
C CYS A 103 -6.76 -0.14 19.45
N HIS A 104 -6.09 -0.90 20.32
CA HIS A 104 -5.71 -0.43 21.65
C HIS A 104 -4.26 0.08 21.75
N THR A 105 -3.59 0.36 20.62
CA THR A 105 -2.22 0.90 20.62
C THR A 105 -2.12 2.15 19.76
N SER A 106 -2.03 3.34 20.37
CA SER A 106 -1.70 4.56 19.63
C SER A 106 -0.19 4.83 19.56
N ASP A 107 0.52 4.49 20.63
CA ASP A 107 1.97 4.64 20.76
C ASP A 107 2.59 3.24 20.77
N LYS A 108 3.39 2.92 19.74
CA LYS A 108 3.99 1.59 19.57
C LYS A 108 4.93 1.21 20.72
N SER A 109 5.46 2.20 21.48
CA SER A 109 6.27 1.93 22.68
C SER A 109 5.43 1.52 23.90
N LYS A 110 4.11 1.69 23.82
CA LYS A 110 3.12 1.44 24.87
C LYS A 110 1.96 0.59 24.33
N PRO A 111 2.21 -0.68 23.96
CA PRO A 111 1.17 -1.54 23.42
C PRO A 111 -0.01 -1.65 24.38
N MET A 112 -1.24 -1.69 23.84
CA MET A 112 -2.48 -1.90 24.59
C MET A 112 -2.89 -0.75 25.54
N ALA A 113 -2.15 0.36 25.56
CA ALA A 113 -2.39 1.51 26.44
C ALA A 113 -3.49 2.48 25.94
N GLY A 114 -4.17 2.16 24.84
CA GLY A 114 -5.26 2.95 24.26
C GLY A 114 -4.79 4.23 23.56
N GLY A 115 -5.74 5.16 23.34
CA GLY A 115 -5.50 6.50 22.81
C GLY A 115 -5.66 6.64 21.29
N LEU A 116 -5.97 5.57 20.56
CA LEU A 116 -6.18 5.61 19.11
C LEU A 116 -7.50 6.32 18.80
N ALA A 117 -7.47 7.26 17.86
CA ALA A 117 -8.66 8.00 17.43
C ALA A 117 -9.40 7.23 16.32
N LEU A 118 -10.69 6.98 16.50
CA LEU A 118 -11.58 6.41 15.50
C LEU A 118 -12.58 7.48 15.08
N GLN A 119 -12.52 7.86 13.80
CA GLN A 119 -13.41 8.86 13.23
C GLN A 119 -14.76 8.22 12.89
N THR A 120 -15.85 8.79 13.41
CA THR A 120 -17.21 8.34 13.10
C THR A 120 -18.04 9.49 12.54
N PRO A 121 -19.15 9.21 11.83
CA PRO A 121 -20.09 10.26 11.43
C PRO A 121 -20.69 11.07 12.59
N PHE A 122 -20.50 10.61 13.84
CA PHE A 122 -21.09 11.17 15.05
C PHE A 122 -20.06 11.86 15.97
N GLY A 123 -18.77 11.88 15.56
CA GLY A 123 -17.65 12.42 16.31
C GLY A 123 -16.50 11.42 16.48
N VAL A 124 -15.55 11.75 17.36
CA VAL A 124 -14.32 10.97 17.57
C VAL A 124 -14.42 10.07 18.79
N LEU A 125 -14.18 8.78 18.60
CA LEU A 125 -13.99 7.80 19.68
C LEU A 125 -12.51 7.59 19.93
N TYR A 126 -12.13 7.37 21.19
CA TYR A 126 -10.75 7.00 21.55
C TYR A 126 -10.74 5.62 22.20
N SER A 127 -9.81 4.76 21.78
CA SER A 127 -9.62 3.46 22.43
C SER A 127 -9.09 3.63 23.86
N THR A 128 -9.45 2.70 24.74
CA THR A 128 -9.09 2.74 26.16
C THR A 128 -7.83 1.93 26.45
N ASN A 129 -7.15 2.24 27.54
CA ASN A 129 -6.08 1.44 28.10
C ASN A 129 -6.65 0.11 28.63
N ILE A 130 -6.16 -1.01 28.10
CA ILE A 130 -6.58 -2.38 28.48
C ILE A 130 -5.43 -3.19 29.06
N THR A 131 -4.35 -2.52 29.48
CA THR A 131 -3.25 -3.14 30.25
C THR A 131 -3.71 -3.45 31.68
N PRO A 132 -3.00 -4.31 32.44
CA PRO A 132 -3.36 -4.65 33.81
C PRO A 132 -3.02 -3.55 34.82
N GLU A 133 -2.73 -2.32 34.38
CA GLU A 133 -2.53 -1.21 35.29
C GLU A 133 -3.83 -0.89 36.05
N ALA A 134 -3.70 -0.64 37.35
CA ALA A 134 -4.82 -0.66 38.27
C ALA A 134 -5.69 0.61 38.24
N THR A 135 -5.16 1.74 37.76
CA THR A 135 -5.79 3.07 37.88
C THR A 135 -6.42 3.53 36.58
N THR A 136 -5.72 3.33 35.47
CA THR A 136 -6.03 3.80 34.12
C THR A 136 -6.34 2.66 33.17
N GLY A 137 -5.89 1.44 33.48
CA GLY A 137 -6.17 0.21 32.75
C GLY A 137 -7.28 -0.65 33.37
N ILE A 138 -7.28 -1.95 33.06
CA ILE A 138 -8.28 -2.92 33.53
C ILE A 138 -7.82 -3.73 34.74
N GLY A 139 -6.73 -3.33 35.41
CA GLY A 139 -6.11 -4.11 36.50
C GLY A 139 -7.03 -4.46 37.68
N ARG A 140 -8.13 -3.71 37.86
CA ARG A 140 -9.14 -3.94 38.92
C ARG A 140 -10.39 -4.68 38.44
N TYR A 141 -10.49 -5.03 37.16
CA TYR A 141 -11.63 -5.78 36.64
C TYR A 141 -11.60 -7.20 37.18
N THR A 142 -12.72 -7.66 37.73
CA THR A 142 -12.93 -9.10 37.94
C THR A 142 -13.19 -9.81 36.61
N PHE A 143 -13.03 -11.13 36.57
CA PHE A 143 -13.37 -11.90 35.37
C PHE A 143 -14.82 -11.68 34.93
N ASP A 144 -15.78 -11.61 35.85
CA ASP A 144 -17.20 -11.42 35.50
C ASP A 144 -17.48 -10.02 34.94
N GLN A 145 -16.79 -9.00 35.45
CA GLN A 145 -16.84 -7.65 34.87
C GLN A 145 -16.21 -7.61 33.48
N PHE A 146 -15.11 -8.34 33.29
CA PHE A 146 -14.45 -8.50 32.00
C PHE A 146 -15.34 -9.23 30.97
N ASP A 147 -15.90 -10.38 31.31
CA ASP A 147 -16.83 -11.12 30.44
C ASP A 147 -18.06 -10.26 30.09
N ARG A 148 -18.59 -9.52 31.06
CA ARG A 148 -19.71 -8.60 30.84
C ARG A 148 -19.36 -7.47 29.89
N VAL A 149 -18.21 -6.82 30.04
CA VAL A 149 -17.82 -5.74 29.12
C VAL A 149 -17.56 -6.30 27.71
N MET A 150 -16.96 -7.49 27.61
CA MET A 150 -16.65 -8.12 26.32
C MET A 150 -17.89 -8.62 25.57
N ARG A 151 -18.89 -9.17 26.26
CA ARG A 151 -20.08 -9.76 25.60
C ARG A 151 -21.30 -8.85 25.55
N ARG A 152 -21.34 -7.84 26.43
CA ARG A 152 -22.51 -6.95 26.58
C ARG A 152 -22.18 -5.47 26.44
N GLY A 153 -20.90 -5.11 26.34
CA GLY A 153 -20.48 -3.72 26.24
C GLY A 153 -20.81 -2.93 27.49
N ILE A 154 -20.83 -3.53 28.68
CA ILE A 154 -21.11 -2.84 29.96
C ILE A 154 -19.86 -2.85 30.82
N ALA A 155 -19.26 -1.68 31.02
CA ALA A 155 -18.02 -1.49 31.78
C ALA A 155 -18.19 -1.84 33.28
N ALA A 156 -17.09 -1.84 34.03
CA ALA A 156 -17.09 -2.21 35.45
C ALA A 156 -17.98 -1.27 36.30
N ASP A 157 -17.98 0.02 35.97
CA ASP A 157 -18.79 1.10 36.58
C ASP A 157 -20.24 1.17 36.05
N GLY A 158 -20.60 0.29 35.10
CA GLY A 158 -21.96 0.17 34.57
C GLY A 158 -22.27 1.00 33.33
N HIS A 159 -21.37 1.84 32.83
CA HIS A 159 -21.64 2.58 31.60
C HIS A 159 -21.55 1.66 30.35
N ASN A 160 -22.35 1.96 29.32
CA ASN A 160 -22.29 1.21 28.06
C ASN A 160 -21.18 1.72 27.15
N LEU A 161 -20.48 0.79 26.50
CA LEU A 161 -19.52 1.03 25.43
C LEU A 161 -20.24 1.24 24.10
N TYR A 162 -19.65 2.05 23.24
CA TYR A 162 -20.09 2.15 21.85
C TYR A 162 -19.73 0.85 21.12
N PRO A 163 -20.59 0.37 20.20
CA PRO A 163 -20.35 -0.85 19.42
C PRO A 163 -19.23 -0.70 18.38
N ALA A 164 -18.44 0.37 18.44
CA ALA A 164 -17.13 0.44 17.81
C ALA A 164 -16.15 -0.57 18.44
N MET A 165 -16.29 -0.84 19.74
CA MET A 165 -15.73 -2.04 20.35
C MET A 165 -16.66 -3.21 19.97
N PRO A 166 -16.19 -4.25 19.26
CA PRO A 166 -17.07 -5.23 18.63
C PRO A 166 -17.59 -6.30 19.62
N TYR A 167 -18.12 -5.85 20.77
CA TYR A 167 -18.75 -6.72 21.76
C TYR A 167 -19.92 -7.56 21.21
N PRO A 168 -20.70 -7.13 20.19
CA PRO A 168 -21.69 -8.02 19.59
C PRO A 168 -21.06 -9.27 18.95
N SER A 169 -19.85 -9.15 18.39
CA SER A 169 -19.12 -10.28 17.79
C SER A 169 -18.45 -11.11 18.89
N TYR A 170 -17.85 -10.46 19.88
CA TYR A 170 -17.23 -11.14 21.03
C TYR A 170 -18.25 -11.91 21.89
N ALA A 171 -19.54 -11.57 21.83
CA ALA A 171 -20.60 -12.39 22.41
C ALA A 171 -20.58 -13.85 21.94
N LYS A 172 -20.02 -14.13 20.75
CA LYS A 172 -19.86 -15.48 20.18
C LYS A 172 -18.73 -16.30 20.80
N MET A 173 -17.81 -15.68 21.55
CA MET A 173 -16.64 -16.35 22.11
C MET A 173 -17.01 -17.54 23.01
N THR A 174 -16.16 -18.55 23.09
CA THR A 174 -16.32 -19.63 24.07
C THR A 174 -15.96 -19.11 25.48
N PRO A 175 -16.50 -19.68 26.56
CA PRO A 175 -16.08 -19.36 27.92
C PRO A 175 -14.56 -19.56 28.12
N GLU A 176 -13.99 -20.58 27.49
CA GLU A 176 -12.58 -20.94 27.58
C GLU A 176 -11.69 -19.85 26.95
N ASP A 177 -12.03 -19.37 25.75
CA ASP A 177 -11.28 -18.31 25.09
C ASP A 177 -11.41 -16.98 25.84
N MET A 178 -12.56 -16.70 26.45
CA MET A 178 -12.73 -15.51 27.29
C MET A 178 -11.83 -15.54 28.54
N ARG A 179 -11.76 -16.70 29.21
CA ARG A 179 -10.87 -16.88 30.37
C ARG A 179 -9.40 -16.79 29.97
N ALA A 180 -9.03 -17.38 28.83
CA ALA A 180 -7.68 -17.30 28.31
C ALA A 180 -7.29 -15.84 27.99
N LEU A 181 -8.16 -15.10 27.29
CA LEU A 181 -7.94 -13.68 26.98
C LEU A 181 -7.75 -12.85 28.25
N TYR A 182 -8.62 -13.02 29.24
CA TYR A 182 -8.48 -12.34 30.54
C TYR A 182 -7.15 -12.68 31.21
N ALA A 183 -6.76 -13.96 31.25
CA ALA A 183 -5.49 -14.38 31.83
C ALA A 183 -4.29 -13.74 31.12
N TYR A 184 -4.32 -13.64 29.79
CA TYR A 184 -3.28 -12.97 29.02
C TYR A 184 -3.21 -11.47 29.32
N LEU A 185 -4.34 -10.76 29.31
CA LEU A 185 -4.33 -9.31 29.60
C LEU A 185 -3.87 -9.03 31.04
N MET A 186 -4.24 -9.88 32.00
CA MET A 186 -3.92 -9.68 33.40
C MET A 186 -2.50 -10.10 33.79
N LYS A 187 -1.92 -11.08 33.10
CA LYS A 187 -0.64 -11.69 33.49
C LYS A 187 0.45 -11.61 32.41
N GLY A 188 0.07 -11.52 31.14
CA GLY A 188 0.98 -11.55 30.00
C GLY A 188 1.28 -10.19 29.37
N VAL A 189 0.53 -9.14 29.72
CA VAL A 189 0.72 -7.77 29.22
C VAL A 189 1.36 -6.92 30.31
N ALA A 190 2.39 -6.15 29.95
CA ALA A 190 3.03 -5.22 30.89
C ALA A 190 2.06 -4.08 31.27
N PRO A 191 1.99 -3.68 32.54
CA PRO A 191 1.15 -2.57 32.98
C PRO A 191 1.69 -1.24 32.43
N VAL A 192 0.83 -0.43 31.83
CA VAL A 192 1.18 0.92 31.38
C VAL A 192 0.23 1.92 31.99
N GLN A 193 0.76 2.90 32.73
CA GLN A 193 -0.02 3.99 33.27
C GLN A 193 -0.24 5.05 32.18
N GLN A 194 -1.45 5.12 31.65
CA GLN A 194 -1.84 6.02 30.56
C GLN A 194 -3.32 6.35 30.69
N THR A 195 -3.63 7.61 31.01
CA THR A 195 -5.02 8.07 31.16
C THR A 195 -5.79 8.03 29.84
N ASN A 196 -7.02 7.51 29.89
CA ASN A 196 -7.92 7.49 28.74
C ASN A 196 -8.32 8.90 28.30
N ARG A 197 -8.37 9.11 26.98
CA ARG A 197 -8.82 10.37 26.40
C ARG A 197 -10.35 10.50 26.52
N PRO A 198 -10.89 11.71 26.78
CA PRO A 198 -12.33 11.93 26.79
C PRO A 198 -12.93 11.74 25.40
N LEU A 199 -14.22 11.42 25.35
CA LEU A 199 -14.98 11.27 24.10
C LEU A 199 -15.06 12.60 23.34
N GLY A 200 -14.89 12.54 22.02
CA GLY A 200 -15.13 13.66 21.10
C GLY A 200 -16.47 13.54 20.35
N MET A 201 -17.48 12.94 20.97
CA MET A 201 -18.79 12.69 20.34
C MET A 201 -19.71 13.92 20.46
N SER A 202 -20.45 14.22 19.38
CA SER A 202 -21.41 15.31 19.35
C SER A 202 -22.74 14.93 20.00
N PHE A 203 -23.47 15.90 20.54
CA PHE A 203 -24.86 15.67 20.98
C PHE A 203 -25.75 15.28 19.79
N PRO A 204 -26.66 14.30 19.94
CA PRO A 204 -27.02 13.56 21.16
C PRO A 204 -26.19 12.29 21.40
N PHE A 205 -25.23 11.95 20.53
CA PHE A 205 -24.48 10.70 20.58
C PHE A 205 -23.48 10.61 21.74
N ASN A 206 -23.16 11.72 22.41
CA ASN A 206 -22.41 11.73 23.68
C ASN A 206 -23.19 11.13 24.86
N GLN A 207 -24.50 10.94 24.73
CA GLN A 207 -25.36 10.41 25.80
C GLN A 207 -25.36 8.88 25.82
N ARG A 208 -24.51 8.28 26.67
CA ARG A 208 -24.31 6.82 26.73
C ARG A 208 -25.53 6.00 27.18
N TRP A 209 -26.52 6.59 27.83
CA TRP A 209 -27.73 5.86 28.23
C TRP A 209 -28.54 5.36 27.02
N GLY A 210 -28.48 6.05 25.88
CA GLY A 210 -29.12 5.62 24.63
C GLY A 210 -28.58 4.27 24.13
N LEU A 211 -27.34 3.92 24.47
CA LEU A 211 -26.76 2.63 24.12
C LEU A 211 -27.41 1.46 24.86
N SER A 212 -28.05 1.67 26.02
CA SER A 212 -28.86 0.63 26.68
C SER A 212 -30.05 0.23 25.80
N LEU A 213 -30.72 1.21 25.18
CA LEU A 213 -31.83 0.98 24.26
C LEU A 213 -31.34 0.31 22.97
N TRP A 214 -30.18 0.74 22.48
CA TRP A 214 -29.52 0.11 21.34
C TRP A 214 -29.21 -1.37 21.62
N ASN A 215 -28.62 -1.68 22.77
CA ASN A 215 -28.32 -3.05 23.20
C ASN A 215 -29.59 -3.89 23.28
N TRP A 216 -30.66 -3.37 23.88
CA TRP A 216 -31.95 -4.07 23.94
C TRP A 216 -32.56 -4.38 22.56
N ALA A 217 -32.32 -3.51 21.58
CA ALA A 217 -32.84 -3.63 20.22
C ALA A 217 -31.98 -4.56 19.34
N PHE A 218 -30.65 -4.50 19.45
CA PHE A 218 -29.73 -5.05 18.45
C PHE A 218 -28.70 -6.07 18.96
N LEU A 219 -28.41 -6.13 20.26
CA LEU A 219 -27.39 -7.06 20.77
C LEU A 219 -27.92 -8.51 20.81
N ASP A 220 -27.24 -9.40 20.08
CA ASP A 220 -27.33 -10.84 20.29
C ASP A 220 -26.19 -11.30 21.20
N SER A 221 -26.53 -11.61 22.46
CA SER A 221 -25.55 -12.03 23.48
C SER A 221 -25.30 -13.55 23.50
N GLN A 222 -25.84 -14.31 22.55
CA GLN A 222 -25.69 -15.77 22.54
C GLN A 222 -24.30 -16.19 22.00
N PRO A 223 -23.61 -17.13 22.68
CA PRO A 223 -22.38 -17.75 22.18
C PRO A 223 -22.56 -18.43 20.82
N PHE A 224 -21.44 -18.67 20.13
CA PHE A 224 -21.44 -19.44 18.89
C PHE A 224 -21.98 -20.85 19.14
N ARG A 225 -22.79 -21.35 18.21
CA ARG A 225 -23.31 -22.72 18.22
C ARG A 225 -22.85 -23.42 16.96
N PRO A 226 -22.03 -24.48 17.06
CA PRO A 226 -21.62 -25.26 15.91
C PRO A 226 -22.82 -25.81 15.14
N ASN A 227 -22.75 -25.77 13.82
CA ASN A 227 -23.70 -26.43 12.95
C ASN A 227 -23.30 -27.91 12.80
N ALA A 228 -24.17 -28.81 13.27
CA ALA A 228 -23.94 -30.25 13.24
C ALA A 228 -23.91 -30.85 11.81
N SER A 229 -24.42 -30.12 10.81
CA SER A 229 -24.38 -30.55 9.40
C SER A 229 -23.10 -30.11 8.67
N GLN A 230 -22.16 -29.48 9.36
CA GLN A 230 -20.95 -28.91 8.79
C GLN A 230 -19.71 -29.54 9.44
N SER A 231 -18.58 -29.49 8.74
CA SER A 231 -17.32 -30.04 9.26
C SER A 231 -16.79 -29.23 10.46
N GLN A 232 -15.81 -29.78 11.16
CA GLN A 232 -15.16 -29.09 12.27
C GLN A 232 -14.40 -27.85 11.77
N GLU A 233 -13.76 -27.95 10.60
CA GLU A 233 -13.02 -26.87 9.94
C GLU A 233 -13.97 -25.74 9.55
N TRP A 234 -15.12 -26.07 8.96
CA TRP A 234 -16.13 -25.07 8.62
C TRP A 234 -16.64 -24.34 9.87
N ASN A 235 -16.94 -25.09 10.94
CA ASN A 235 -17.39 -24.52 12.20
C ASN A 235 -16.33 -23.64 12.85
N ARG A 236 -15.05 -24.01 12.72
CA ARG A 236 -13.92 -23.19 13.19
C ARG A 236 -13.84 -21.87 12.42
N GLY A 237 -13.97 -21.91 11.08
CA GLY A 237 -14.01 -20.73 10.24
C GLY A 237 -15.19 -19.81 10.60
N ALA A 238 -16.39 -20.37 10.72
CA ALA A 238 -17.60 -19.65 11.11
C ALA A 238 -17.44 -18.97 12.48
N TYR A 239 -16.89 -19.68 13.47
CA TYR A 239 -16.61 -19.15 14.80
C TYR A 239 -15.68 -17.93 14.76
N ILE A 240 -14.60 -17.99 13.98
CA ILE A 240 -13.65 -16.88 13.87
C ILE A 240 -14.29 -15.70 13.15
N VAL A 241 -14.91 -15.95 11.99
CA VAL A 241 -15.46 -14.89 11.11
C VAL A 241 -16.63 -14.15 11.76
N GLN A 242 -17.55 -14.87 12.43
CA GLN A 242 -18.70 -14.27 13.12
C GLN A 242 -18.32 -13.71 14.50
N GLY A 243 -17.25 -14.22 15.10
CA GLY A 243 -16.82 -13.92 16.46
C GLY A 243 -15.60 -13.00 16.50
N LEU A 244 -14.47 -13.54 16.96
CA LEU A 244 -13.26 -12.76 17.25
C LEU A 244 -12.70 -12.01 16.05
N GLY A 245 -12.70 -12.60 14.85
CA GLY A 245 -12.23 -11.94 13.64
C GLY A 245 -13.16 -10.83 13.14
N HIS A 246 -14.40 -10.77 13.67
CA HIS A 246 -15.39 -9.72 13.46
C HIS A 246 -15.47 -9.19 12.01
N CYS A 247 -15.37 -10.09 11.02
CA CYS A 247 -15.22 -9.68 9.62
C CYS A 247 -16.45 -8.89 9.14
N GLY A 248 -17.62 -9.19 9.72
CA GLY A 248 -18.87 -8.49 9.49
C GLY A 248 -18.83 -7.00 9.85
N ALA A 249 -17.99 -6.58 10.80
CA ALA A 249 -17.88 -5.19 11.20
C ALA A 249 -17.46 -4.28 10.03
N CYS A 250 -16.68 -4.78 9.07
CA CYS A 250 -16.31 -4.01 7.88
C CYS A 250 -17.03 -4.50 6.61
N HIS A 251 -17.33 -5.80 6.52
CA HIS A 251 -17.85 -6.40 5.29
C HIS A 251 -19.37 -6.59 5.27
N THR A 252 -20.11 -6.26 6.34
CA THR A 252 -21.58 -6.35 6.35
C THR A 252 -22.21 -4.96 6.33
N PRO A 253 -23.22 -4.70 5.46
CA PRO A 253 -23.88 -3.40 5.42
C PRO A 253 -24.54 -2.98 6.74
N ARG A 254 -24.57 -1.67 6.99
CA ARG A 254 -25.15 -1.10 8.22
C ARG A 254 -26.67 -0.89 8.15
N GLY A 255 -27.34 -1.08 9.29
CA GLY A 255 -28.78 -0.90 9.49
C GLY A 255 -29.13 0.50 10.00
N ILE A 256 -30.41 0.70 10.35
CA ILE A 256 -30.95 2.01 10.76
C ILE A 256 -30.33 2.59 12.04
N GLY A 257 -29.84 1.75 12.94
CA GLY A 257 -29.13 2.14 14.15
C GLY A 257 -27.62 2.00 14.01
N PHE A 258 -27.11 2.00 12.78
CA PHE A 258 -25.70 1.78 12.45
C PHE A 258 -25.15 0.40 12.88
N GLN A 259 -26.01 -0.54 13.26
CA GLN A 259 -25.65 -1.93 13.57
C GLN A 259 -25.37 -2.73 12.29
N GLU A 260 -24.67 -3.86 12.38
CA GLU A 260 -24.63 -4.83 11.27
C GLU A 260 -26.05 -5.33 10.95
N LYS A 261 -26.44 -5.34 9.66
CA LYS A 261 -27.79 -5.84 9.29
C LYS A 261 -28.04 -7.29 9.70
N THR A 262 -26.97 -8.09 9.79
CA THR A 262 -26.94 -9.45 10.29
C THR A 262 -25.51 -9.80 10.68
N MET A 263 -25.33 -10.78 11.56
CA MET A 263 -24.01 -11.27 11.99
C MET A 263 -23.78 -12.74 11.60
N THR A 264 -24.70 -13.31 10.82
CA THR A 264 -24.65 -14.71 10.40
C THR A 264 -25.39 -14.89 9.08
N GLU A 265 -24.99 -15.89 8.31
CA GLU A 265 -25.69 -16.36 7.12
C GLU A 265 -27.03 -17.05 7.42
N ALA A 266 -27.25 -17.51 8.66
CA ALA A 266 -28.37 -18.40 8.99
C ALA A 266 -29.73 -17.70 9.17
N ASP A 267 -29.75 -16.37 9.30
CA ASP A 267 -31.00 -15.63 9.53
C ASP A 267 -31.68 -15.17 8.23
N SER A 268 -32.89 -14.62 8.34
CA SER A 268 -33.65 -14.13 7.18
C SER A 268 -32.95 -12.99 6.42
N ASN A 269 -31.96 -12.35 7.03
CA ASN A 269 -31.14 -11.29 6.44
C ASN A 269 -29.77 -11.81 5.99
N GLY A 270 -29.49 -13.11 6.08
CA GLY A 270 -28.18 -13.71 5.83
C GLY A 270 -27.58 -13.38 4.46
N ARG A 271 -28.43 -13.01 3.49
CA ARG A 271 -27.99 -12.48 2.19
C ARG A 271 -27.10 -11.23 2.30
N TYR A 272 -27.21 -10.43 3.36
CA TYR A 272 -26.39 -9.23 3.59
C TYR A 272 -25.08 -9.53 4.33
N PHE A 273 -24.96 -10.70 4.97
CA PHE A 273 -23.77 -11.05 5.75
C PHE A 273 -22.54 -11.10 4.83
N LEU A 274 -21.53 -10.27 5.13
CA LEU A 274 -20.29 -10.16 4.35
C LEU A 274 -20.46 -9.79 2.88
N ALA A 275 -21.56 -9.10 2.53
CA ALA A 275 -21.85 -8.67 1.15
C ALA A 275 -21.07 -7.42 0.68
N GLY A 276 -20.18 -6.89 1.54
CA GLY A 276 -19.36 -5.69 1.33
C GLY A 276 -20.02 -4.40 1.82
N GLU A 277 -19.24 -3.47 2.36
CA GLU A 277 -19.70 -2.13 2.82
C GLU A 277 -18.63 -1.05 2.56
N THR A 278 -19.02 0.23 2.60
CA THR A 278 -18.08 1.35 2.59
C THR A 278 -17.83 1.81 4.02
N VAL A 279 -16.57 1.78 4.44
CA VAL A 279 -16.13 2.14 5.80
C VAL A 279 -14.97 3.12 5.67
N GLU A 280 -15.08 4.30 6.29
CA GLU A 280 -14.01 5.31 6.31
C GLU A 280 -13.47 5.70 4.92
N GLY A 281 -14.35 5.79 3.92
CA GLY A 281 -13.97 6.12 2.54
C GLY A 281 -13.32 4.96 1.77
N TRP A 282 -13.20 3.77 2.37
CA TRP A 282 -12.75 2.53 1.74
C TRP A 282 -13.93 1.64 1.40
N ARG A 283 -13.86 0.95 0.25
CA ARG A 283 -14.82 -0.08 -0.13
C ARG A 283 -14.33 -1.45 0.32
N ALA A 284 -14.96 -2.02 1.35
CA ALA A 284 -14.77 -3.40 1.77
C ALA A 284 -15.53 -4.34 0.80
N LEU A 285 -14.81 -5.31 0.24
CA LEU A 285 -15.34 -6.24 -0.76
C LEU A 285 -16.35 -7.23 -0.16
N SER A 286 -17.21 -7.83 -0.99
CA SER A 286 -17.92 -9.04 -0.58
C SER A 286 -16.92 -10.19 -0.35
N LEU A 287 -17.02 -10.87 0.79
CA LEU A 287 -16.14 -12.01 1.11
C LEU A 287 -16.73 -13.36 0.68
N ARG A 288 -17.99 -13.38 0.22
CA ARG A 288 -18.80 -14.60 0.08
C ARG A 288 -18.45 -15.36 -1.18
N SER A 289 -17.71 -16.46 -1.13
CA SER A 289 -17.24 -17.24 -2.30
C SER A 289 -16.22 -16.52 -3.19
N LEU A 290 -15.56 -15.46 -2.69
CA LEU A 290 -14.71 -14.59 -3.53
C LEU A 290 -13.54 -15.34 -4.19
N TRP A 291 -12.78 -16.09 -3.39
CA TRP A 291 -11.59 -16.81 -3.83
C TRP A 291 -11.56 -18.24 -3.29
N THR A 292 -10.55 -19.01 -3.69
CA THR A 292 -10.27 -20.31 -3.06
C THR A 292 -9.88 -20.13 -1.58
N PRO A 293 -10.07 -21.15 -0.72
CA PRO A 293 -9.62 -21.08 0.67
C PRO A 293 -8.13 -20.73 0.81
N GLN A 294 -7.29 -21.19 -0.12
CA GLN A 294 -5.85 -20.94 -0.12
C GLN A 294 -5.52 -19.50 -0.47
N ASP A 295 -6.18 -18.92 -1.48
CA ASP A 295 -6.02 -17.50 -1.83
C ASP A 295 -6.46 -16.59 -0.67
N VAL A 296 -7.50 -16.97 0.08
CA VAL A 296 -7.94 -16.26 1.30
C VAL A 296 -6.88 -16.38 2.40
N ALA A 297 -6.40 -17.59 2.67
CA ALA A 297 -5.36 -17.83 3.67
C ALA A 297 -4.08 -17.05 3.35
N GLU A 298 -3.65 -17.02 2.09
CA GLU A 298 -2.48 -16.26 1.63
C GLU A 298 -2.67 -14.76 1.85
N MET A 299 -3.84 -14.21 1.47
CA MET A 299 -4.17 -12.80 1.67
C MET A 299 -4.12 -12.42 3.15
N LEU A 300 -4.72 -13.22 4.03
CA LEU A 300 -4.76 -12.97 5.46
C LEU A 300 -3.39 -13.16 6.12
N LYS A 301 -2.53 -14.05 5.59
CA LYS A 301 -1.20 -14.30 6.14
C LYS A 301 -0.18 -13.24 5.73
N THR A 302 -0.28 -12.73 4.51
CA THR A 302 0.79 -11.93 3.89
C THR A 302 0.36 -10.51 3.51
N GLY A 303 -0.95 -10.24 3.47
CA GLY A 303 -1.53 -9.00 2.99
C GLY A 303 -1.64 -8.91 1.47
N ARG A 304 -1.27 -9.97 0.75
CA ARG A 304 -1.33 -10.03 -0.72
C ARG A 304 -1.59 -11.45 -1.20
N ASN A 305 -2.10 -11.58 -2.41
CA ASN A 305 -2.17 -12.84 -3.14
C ASN A 305 -2.12 -12.55 -4.65
N ARG A 306 -2.29 -13.58 -5.48
CA ARG A 306 -2.29 -13.43 -6.95
C ARG A 306 -3.40 -12.52 -7.52
N HIS A 307 -4.39 -12.13 -6.74
CA HIS A 307 -5.52 -11.28 -7.18
C HIS A 307 -5.38 -9.81 -6.74
N GLY A 308 -4.52 -9.51 -5.76
CA GLY A 308 -4.35 -8.15 -5.26
C GLY A 308 -3.61 -8.06 -3.93
N ALA A 309 -3.69 -6.89 -3.30
CA ALA A 309 -3.16 -6.63 -1.96
C ALA A 309 -4.19 -5.87 -1.12
N VAL A 310 -4.11 -6.02 0.21
CA VAL A 310 -4.94 -5.27 1.15
C VAL A 310 -4.63 -3.77 1.11
N SER A 311 -5.64 -2.96 1.41
CA SER A 311 -5.52 -1.50 1.50
C SER A 311 -6.40 -0.97 2.64
N GLY A 312 -6.16 0.28 3.06
CA GLY A 312 -6.84 0.89 4.20
C GLY A 312 -6.64 0.08 5.49
N ASN A 313 -7.68 0.03 6.32
CA ASN A 313 -7.63 -0.60 7.65
C ASN A 313 -7.31 -2.11 7.61
N MET A 314 -7.50 -2.77 6.46
CA MET A 314 -7.13 -4.19 6.33
C MET A 314 -5.60 -4.39 6.36
N VAL A 315 -4.80 -3.36 6.06
CA VAL A 315 -3.34 -3.37 6.26
C VAL A 315 -3.02 -3.62 7.72
N ASP A 316 -3.69 -2.91 8.63
CA ASP A 316 -3.49 -3.02 10.07
C ASP A 316 -3.98 -4.38 10.59
N VAL A 317 -5.14 -4.86 10.12
CA VAL A 317 -5.67 -6.19 10.47
C VAL A 317 -4.65 -7.29 10.13
N VAL A 318 -4.03 -7.23 8.96
CA VAL A 318 -3.00 -8.22 8.60
C VAL A 318 -1.75 -8.04 9.46
N GLN A 319 -1.28 -6.81 9.59
CA GLN A 319 -0.04 -6.50 10.27
C GLN A 319 -0.07 -6.85 11.77
N HIS A 320 -1.20 -6.65 12.43
CA HIS A 320 -1.34 -6.77 13.88
C HIS A 320 -2.12 -8.01 14.32
N SER A 321 -2.83 -8.70 13.41
CA SER A 321 -3.68 -9.85 13.74
C SER A 321 -3.42 -11.05 12.84
N THR A 322 -3.93 -11.04 11.61
CA THR A 322 -4.19 -12.28 10.87
C THR A 322 -2.91 -13.01 10.44
N GLN A 323 -1.79 -12.31 10.27
CA GLN A 323 -0.50 -12.94 9.95
C GLN A 323 0.01 -13.89 11.03
N TYR A 324 -0.47 -13.74 12.27
CA TYR A 324 -0.08 -14.56 13.43
C TYR A 324 -1.05 -15.73 13.67
N MET A 325 -2.10 -15.86 12.86
CA MET A 325 -3.02 -16.99 12.92
C MET A 325 -2.33 -18.27 12.44
N THR A 326 -2.74 -19.41 12.99
CA THR A 326 -2.29 -20.70 12.47
C THR A 326 -2.80 -20.93 11.05
N ASP A 327 -2.04 -21.66 10.24
CA ASP A 327 -2.45 -21.98 8.86
C ASP A 327 -3.79 -22.74 8.81
N GLY A 328 -4.07 -23.57 9.82
CA GLY A 328 -5.36 -24.25 9.95
C GLY A 328 -6.53 -23.29 10.16
N ASP A 329 -6.37 -22.26 10.99
CA ASP A 329 -7.41 -21.24 11.20
C ASP A 329 -7.61 -20.37 9.95
N LEU A 330 -6.52 -20.01 9.26
CA LEU A 330 -6.58 -19.26 8.00
C LEU A 330 -7.32 -20.03 6.90
N LEU A 331 -7.05 -21.33 6.76
CA LEU A 331 -7.74 -22.20 5.83
C LEU A 331 -9.21 -22.43 6.24
N ALA A 332 -9.49 -22.57 7.53
CA ALA A 332 -10.86 -22.69 8.04
C ALA A 332 -11.70 -21.44 7.72
N ILE A 333 -11.13 -20.24 7.89
CA ILE A 333 -11.75 -18.98 7.45
C ILE A 333 -12.04 -19.04 5.94
N GLY A 334 -11.04 -19.44 5.15
CA GLY A 334 -11.18 -19.59 3.70
C GLY A 334 -12.31 -20.54 3.30
N GLU A 335 -12.39 -21.70 3.94
CA GLU A 335 -13.43 -22.72 3.71
C GLU A 335 -14.82 -22.18 4.03
N TYR A 336 -14.98 -21.55 5.20
CA TYR A 336 -16.24 -20.95 5.60
C TYR A 336 -16.67 -19.85 4.63
N LEU A 337 -15.78 -18.91 4.29
CA LEU A 337 -16.07 -17.84 3.35
C LEU A 337 -16.41 -18.38 1.95
N LYS A 338 -15.73 -19.45 1.51
CA LYS A 338 -16.01 -20.10 0.23
C LYS A 338 -17.40 -20.73 0.17
N SER A 339 -17.87 -21.27 1.29
CA SER A 339 -19.19 -21.89 1.39
C SER A 339 -20.38 -20.91 1.31
N LEU A 340 -20.15 -19.61 1.54
CA LEU A 340 -21.22 -18.62 1.59
C LEU A 340 -21.80 -18.38 0.19
N PRO A 341 -23.13 -18.49 0.02
CA PRO A 341 -23.76 -18.35 -1.30
C PRO A 341 -23.64 -16.91 -1.79
N THR A 342 -23.38 -16.70 -3.07
CA THR A 342 -23.39 -15.36 -3.67
C THR A 342 -24.80 -14.78 -3.71
N SER A 343 -24.93 -13.45 -3.70
CA SER A 343 -26.19 -12.73 -3.86
C SER A 343 -26.08 -11.55 -4.83
N LYS A 344 -27.21 -11.14 -5.42
CA LYS A 344 -27.30 -9.94 -6.28
C LYS A 344 -26.95 -8.63 -5.55
N ILE A 345 -26.93 -8.64 -4.23
CA ILE A 345 -26.59 -7.48 -3.40
C ILE A 345 -25.10 -7.45 -3.03
N ASP A 346 -24.34 -8.49 -3.37
CA ASP A 346 -22.91 -8.54 -3.16
C ASP A 346 -22.25 -7.43 -3.99
N LYS A 347 -21.33 -6.72 -3.35
CA LYS A 347 -20.59 -5.61 -3.94
C LYS A 347 -19.10 -5.90 -3.71
N PRO A 348 -18.39 -6.42 -4.73
CA PRO A 348 -18.78 -6.63 -6.12
C PRO A 348 -19.40 -8.02 -6.34
N MET A 349 -20.17 -8.18 -7.42
CA MET A 349 -20.54 -9.50 -7.95
C MET A 349 -19.27 -10.21 -8.42
N GLN A 350 -19.09 -11.48 -8.02
CA GLN A 350 -17.98 -12.30 -8.49
C GLN A 350 -17.94 -12.43 -10.01
N ILE A 351 -16.74 -12.22 -10.57
CA ILE A 351 -16.35 -12.82 -11.83
C ILE A 351 -16.08 -14.30 -11.53
N ALA A 352 -16.74 -15.21 -12.27
CA ALA A 352 -16.64 -16.64 -12.05
C ALA A 352 -15.17 -17.11 -11.98
N GLN A 353 -14.78 -17.67 -10.83
CA GLN A 353 -13.46 -18.29 -10.67
C GLN A 353 -13.44 -19.59 -11.49
N GLY A 354 -12.45 -19.74 -12.39
CA GLY A 354 -12.14 -21.00 -13.06
C GLY A 354 -11.73 -22.12 -12.09
N PRO A 355 -11.50 -23.35 -12.58
CA PRO A 355 -11.28 -24.52 -11.72
C PRO A 355 -10.09 -24.33 -10.78
N ALA A 356 -10.26 -24.79 -9.52
CA ALA A 356 -9.28 -24.68 -8.46
C ALA A 356 -7.99 -25.47 -8.78
N PRO A 357 -6.78 -24.92 -8.51
CA PRO A 357 -5.55 -25.71 -8.52
C PRO A 357 -5.54 -26.70 -7.35
N VAL A 358 -5.14 -27.94 -7.63
CA VAL A 358 -4.81 -28.94 -6.60
C VAL A 358 -3.41 -28.65 -6.08
N ILE A 359 -3.26 -28.38 -4.79
CA ILE A 359 -1.95 -28.22 -4.14
C ILE A 359 -1.58 -29.53 -3.44
N VAL A 360 -0.44 -30.10 -3.85
CA VAL A 360 0.33 -31.08 -3.08
C VAL A 360 1.33 -30.28 -2.21
N PRO A 361 1.55 -30.63 -0.93
CA PRO A 361 2.50 -29.92 -0.07
C PRO A 361 3.93 -29.92 -0.65
N PRO A 362 4.74 -28.85 -0.44
CA PRO A 362 6.04 -28.73 -1.07
C PRO A 362 7.06 -29.69 -0.45
N ALA A 363 7.66 -30.54 -1.29
CA ALA A 363 8.95 -31.16 -1.00
C ALA A 363 10.06 -30.12 -1.21
N ALA A 364 11.04 -30.09 -0.31
CA ALA A 364 12.19 -29.20 -0.41
C ALA A 364 12.98 -29.43 -1.71
N GLY A 365 13.14 -28.38 -2.52
CA GLY A 365 14.05 -28.38 -3.67
C GLY A 365 13.40 -28.45 -5.07
N ALA A 366 12.33 -27.71 -5.34
CA ALA A 366 11.77 -27.61 -6.69
C ALA A 366 11.86 -26.18 -7.25
N ALA A 367 12.46 -26.07 -8.43
CA ALA A 367 12.46 -24.89 -9.28
C ALA A 367 11.02 -24.40 -9.54
N SER A 368 10.88 -23.08 -9.59
CA SER A 368 9.63 -22.34 -9.83
C SER A 368 8.83 -22.89 -11.01
N GLN A 369 7.65 -23.46 -10.71
CA GLN A 369 6.65 -23.81 -11.71
C GLN A 369 5.85 -22.55 -12.14
N PRO A 370 5.38 -22.45 -13.40
CA PRO A 370 4.65 -21.28 -13.88
C PRO A 370 3.27 -21.18 -13.23
N VAL A 371 3.01 -20.10 -12.51
CA VAL A 371 1.69 -19.77 -11.95
C VAL A 371 0.75 -19.42 -13.11
N GLN A 372 -0.29 -20.23 -13.34
CA GLN A 372 -1.35 -19.88 -14.30
C GLN A 372 -2.08 -18.60 -13.83
N HIS A 373 -1.88 -17.51 -14.56
CA HIS A 373 -2.50 -16.21 -14.31
C HIS A 373 -3.98 -16.25 -14.71
N ALA A 374 -4.82 -15.52 -13.96
CA ALA A 374 -6.17 -15.17 -14.41
C ALA A 374 -6.07 -14.42 -15.74
N THR A 375 -7.05 -14.65 -16.62
CA THR A 375 -7.08 -14.29 -18.04
C THR A 375 -7.07 -12.78 -18.33
N GLY A 376 -5.96 -12.09 -18.06
CA GLY A 376 -5.64 -10.78 -18.64
C GLY A 376 -5.11 -10.96 -20.06
N THR A 377 -5.45 -10.05 -20.99
CA THR A 377 -4.82 -10.04 -22.31
C THR A 377 -3.33 -9.77 -22.12
N PRO A 378 -2.41 -10.62 -22.60
CA PRO A 378 -0.97 -10.38 -22.43
C PRO A 378 -0.49 -9.09 -23.10
N ASN A 379 -1.31 -8.50 -23.97
CA ASN A 379 -1.04 -7.26 -24.67
C ASN A 379 -1.57 -6.04 -23.91
N PRO A 380 -0.87 -4.89 -23.99
CA PRO A 380 -1.40 -3.61 -23.51
C PRO A 380 -2.76 -3.27 -24.13
N PRO A 381 -3.63 -2.53 -23.40
CA PRO A 381 -4.92 -2.10 -23.93
C PRO A 381 -4.77 -1.30 -25.23
N PRO A 382 -5.66 -1.48 -26.24
CA PRO A 382 -5.52 -0.83 -27.54
C PRO A 382 -5.46 0.70 -27.49
N ASN A 383 -6.14 1.31 -26.53
CA ASN A 383 -6.20 2.76 -26.33
C ASN A 383 -5.12 3.33 -25.40
N LEU A 384 -4.13 2.51 -24.97
CA LEU A 384 -3.03 2.95 -24.10
C LEU A 384 -2.27 4.15 -24.68
N TYR A 385 -2.05 4.16 -26.00
CA TYR A 385 -1.27 5.19 -26.70
C TYR A 385 -2.13 6.24 -27.42
N THR A 386 -3.45 6.11 -27.41
CA THR A 386 -4.37 6.95 -28.20
C THR A 386 -5.40 7.69 -27.35
N SER A 387 -5.44 7.45 -26.04
CA SER A 387 -6.32 8.13 -25.11
C SER A 387 -5.53 8.90 -24.06
N ARG A 388 -6.11 9.99 -23.55
CA ARG A 388 -5.51 10.79 -22.47
C ARG A 388 -5.30 9.96 -21.21
N GLY A 389 -6.31 9.18 -20.81
CA GLY A 389 -6.23 8.26 -19.67
C GLY A 389 -5.16 7.17 -19.85
N GLY A 390 -5.00 6.63 -21.07
CA GLY A 390 -3.95 5.67 -21.39
C GLY A 390 -2.55 6.27 -21.28
N LEU A 391 -2.32 7.46 -21.83
CA LEU A 391 -1.02 8.13 -21.71
C LEU A 391 -0.73 8.58 -20.27
N GLY A 392 -1.74 8.98 -19.51
CA GLY A 392 -1.62 9.26 -18.08
C GLY A 392 -1.27 8.01 -17.27
N TYR A 393 -1.90 6.87 -17.56
CA TYR A 393 -1.56 5.57 -16.96
C TYR A 393 -0.13 5.15 -17.31
N LEU A 394 0.25 5.27 -18.59
CA LEU A 394 1.59 4.95 -19.07
C LEU A 394 2.66 5.76 -18.35
N GLN A 395 2.37 7.03 -18.09
CA GLN A 395 3.24 7.94 -17.37
C GLN A 395 3.34 7.54 -15.89
N PHE A 396 2.22 7.48 -15.18
CA PHE A 396 2.25 7.46 -13.71
C PHE A 396 2.14 6.07 -13.07
N CYS A 397 1.64 5.08 -13.81
CA CYS A 397 1.27 3.78 -13.25
C CYS A 397 2.09 2.63 -13.82
N ALA A 398 2.50 2.70 -15.09
CA ALA A 398 3.08 1.56 -15.80
C ALA A 398 4.46 1.11 -15.27
N ASP A 399 5.22 1.98 -14.61
CA ASP A 399 6.51 1.61 -14.00
C ASP A 399 6.36 0.54 -12.90
N CYS A 400 5.20 0.49 -12.23
CA CYS A 400 4.89 -0.50 -11.19
C CYS A 400 3.83 -1.50 -11.65
N HIS A 401 2.73 -1.03 -12.25
CA HIS A 401 1.59 -1.88 -12.66
C HIS A 401 1.70 -2.46 -14.07
N ARG A 402 2.75 -2.09 -14.81
CA ARG A 402 3.03 -2.52 -16.19
C ARG A 402 1.99 -2.02 -17.20
N SER A 403 2.40 -1.95 -18.46
CA SER A 403 1.55 -1.48 -19.57
C SER A 403 0.35 -2.41 -19.84
N ASN A 404 0.44 -3.67 -19.45
CA ASN A 404 -0.63 -4.67 -19.59
C ASN A 404 -1.42 -4.91 -18.29
N GLY A 405 -1.06 -4.24 -17.18
CA GLY A 405 -1.77 -4.34 -15.91
C GLY A 405 -1.43 -5.59 -15.07
N ASP A 406 -0.45 -6.40 -15.46
CA ASP A 406 -0.09 -7.63 -14.72
C ASP A 406 0.65 -7.34 -13.40
N GLY A 407 1.13 -6.10 -13.21
CA GLY A 407 2.01 -5.79 -12.09
C GLY A 407 3.33 -6.57 -12.16
N VAL A 408 3.94 -6.78 -11.00
CA VAL A 408 5.19 -7.52 -10.85
C VAL A 408 5.00 -8.57 -9.76
N PRO A 409 5.06 -9.87 -10.09
CA PRO A 409 4.82 -10.94 -9.12
C PRO A 409 5.60 -10.73 -7.82
N ASN A 410 4.91 -10.90 -6.69
CA ASN A 410 5.44 -10.72 -5.32
C ASN A 410 5.87 -9.28 -4.95
N VAL A 411 5.89 -8.33 -5.87
CA VAL A 411 6.29 -6.94 -5.63
C VAL A 411 5.09 -6.00 -5.78
N PHE A 412 4.53 -5.87 -6.97
CA PHE A 412 3.40 -4.98 -7.25
C PHE A 412 2.19 -5.79 -7.71
N PRO A 413 1.02 -5.64 -7.05
CA PRO A 413 -0.15 -6.44 -7.38
C PRO A 413 -0.66 -6.17 -8.80
N PRO A 414 -1.27 -7.18 -9.46
CA PRO A 414 -1.92 -6.99 -10.74
C PRO A 414 -3.13 -6.04 -10.60
N LEU A 415 -3.32 -5.23 -11.64
CA LEU A 415 -4.56 -4.52 -11.90
C LEU A 415 -5.50 -5.41 -12.74
N ALA A 416 -4.96 -6.19 -13.67
CA ALA A 416 -5.70 -7.18 -14.43
C ALA A 416 -6.39 -8.19 -13.50
N GLY A 417 -7.72 -8.28 -13.56
CA GLY A 417 -8.51 -9.19 -12.72
C GLY A 417 -8.67 -8.74 -11.26
N ASN A 418 -8.20 -7.55 -10.90
CA ASN A 418 -8.32 -7.03 -9.55
C ASN A 418 -9.79 -6.66 -9.23
N PRO A 419 -10.41 -7.23 -8.18
CA PRO A 419 -11.83 -7.01 -7.88
C PRO A 419 -12.15 -5.55 -7.53
N VAL A 420 -11.17 -4.76 -7.07
CA VAL A 420 -11.36 -3.33 -6.76
C VAL A 420 -11.68 -2.53 -8.04
N LEU A 421 -11.08 -2.89 -9.18
CA LEU A 421 -11.43 -2.29 -10.46
C LEU A 421 -12.82 -2.69 -10.93
N GLY A 422 -13.37 -3.79 -10.40
CA GLY A 422 -14.70 -4.32 -10.64
C GLY A 422 -15.85 -3.59 -9.93
N GLU A 423 -15.53 -2.74 -8.94
CA GLU A 423 -16.52 -2.06 -8.10
C GLU A 423 -17.36 -1.03 -8.86
N SER A 424 -18.61 -0.86 -8.41
CA SER A 424 -19.48 0.22 -8.93
C SER A 424 -19.02 1.59 -8.45
N SER A 425 -18.59 1.68 -7.19
CA SER A 425 -18.04 2.89 -6.59
C SER A 425 -16.52 2.96 -6.80
N PRO A 426 -15.98 4.11 -7.26
CA PRO A 426 -14.54 4.31 -7.39
C PRO A 426 -13.84 4.69 -6.08
N ALA A 427 -14.53 4.65 -4.93
CA ALA A 427 -14.04 5.20 -3.67
C ALA A 427 -12.63 4.73 -3.28
N THR A 428 -12.36 3.42 -3.27
CA THR A 428 -11.04 2.87 -2.94
C THR A 428 -9.96 3.34 -3.93
N LEU A 429 -10.26 3.38 -5.23
CA LEU A 429 -9.30 3.81 -6.25
C LEU A 429 -8.95 5.29 -6.07
N LEU A 430 -9.96 6.14 -5.85
CA LEU A 430 -9.75 7.55 -5.58
C LEU A 430 -9.01 7.78 -4.26
N HIS A 431 -9.33 7.01 -3.22
CA HIS A 431 -8.63 7.09 -1.93
C HIS A 431 -7.13 6.81 -2.09
N ILE A 432 -6.79 5.69 -2.73
CA ILE A 432 -5.39 5.30 -2.98
C ILE A 432 -4.70 6.35 -3.86
N LEU A 433 -5.31 6.78 -4.96
CA LEU A 433 -4.69 7.76 -5.86
C LEU A 433 -4.49 9.13 -5.20
N LEU A 434 -5.38 9.54 -4.28
CA LEU A 434 -5.31 10.85 -3.66
C LEU A 434 -4.44 10.89 -2.39
N THR A 435 -4.29 9.76 -1.69
CA THR A 435 -3.56 9.71 -0.40
C THR A 435 -2.30 8.84 -0.43
N GLY A 436 -2.15 8.03 -1.48
CA GLY A 436 -1.15 6.96 -1.54
C GLY A 436 -1.61 5.72 -0.76
N SER A 437 -0.76 4.70 -0.72
CA SER A 437 -1.00 3.50 0.11
C SER A 437 0.32 2.83 0.49
N ALA A 438 0.27 1.91 1.46
CA ALA A 438 1.39 1.09 1.87
C ALA A 438 0.93 -0.37 2.07
N THR A 439 1.75 -1.33 1.70
CA THR A 439 1.47 -2.76 1.95
C THR A 439 1.65 -3.11 3.42
N ALA A 440 0.95 -4.13 3.90
CA ALA A 440 1.15 -4.67 5.25
C ALA A 440 2.59 -5.17 5.45
N GLN A 441 3.17 -4.82 6.60
CA GLN A 441 4.45 -5.38 7.02
C GLN A 441 4.22 -6.75 7.67
N THR A 442 4.69 -7.81 7.02
CA THR A 442 4.48 -9.18 7.52
C THR A 442 5.75 -9.99 7.62
N VAL A 443 5.74 -11.09 8.38
CA VAL A 443 6.92 -11.95 8.57
C VAL A 443 7.42 -12.49 7.22
N SER A 444 6.50 -12.78 6.30
CA SER A 444 6.82 -13.22 4.95
C SER A 444 7.23 -12.07 4.02
N HIS A 445 6.79 -10.84 4.31
CA HIS A 445 7.04 -9.65 3.50
C HIS A 445 7.34 -8.45 4.39
N ALA A 446 8.52 -8.46 5.00
CA ALA A 446 8.88 -7.43 5.97
C ALA A 446 9.16 -6.06 5.32
N ARG A 447 9.42 -6.04 4.00
CA ARG A 447 9.56 -4.80 3.25
C ARG A 447 8.19 -4.25 2.87
N VAL A 448 7.88 -3.07 3.41
CA VAL A 448 6.73 -2.26 3.02
C VAL A 448 7.01 -1.62 1.66
N LEU A 449 6.05 -1.75 0.75
CA LEU A 449 6.05 -1.07 -0.54
C LEU A 449 4.93 -0.03 -0.55
N THR A 450 5.20 1.14 -1.09
CA THR A 450 4.24 2.26 -1.10
C THR A 450 3.77 2.60 -2.50
N MET A 451 2.49 2.89 -2.66
CA MET A 451 1.96 3.59 -3.82
C MET A 451 2.00 5.10 -3.56
N PRO A 452 2.59 5.91 -4.46
CA PRO A 452 2.63 7.34 -4.29
C PRO A 452 1.23 7.97 -4.39
N SER A 453 1.06 9.12 -3.74
CA SER A 453 -0.11 9.95 -3.98
C SER A 453 0.05 10.75 -5.27
N PHE A 454 -1.02 10.77 -6.04
CA PHE A 454 -1.20 11.53 -7.28
C PHE A 454 -2.08 12.76 -7.07
N ALA A 455 -2.22 13.26 -5.84
CA ALA A 455 -3.00 14.47 -5.57
C ALA A 455 -2.49 15.72 -6.32
N ARG A 456 -1.28 15.70 -6.88
CA ARG A 456 -0.75 16.76 -7.78
C ARG A 456 -1.41 16.79 -9.16
N LEU A 457 -2.05 15.70 -9.59
CA LEU A 457 -2.78 15.64 -10.86
C LEU A 457 -4.11 16.39 -10.73
N GLY A 458 -4.66 16.85 -11.86
CA GLY A 458 -5.98 17.49 -11.88
C GLY A 458 -7.12 16.49 -11.70
N ASP A 459 -8.30 16.96 -11.30
CA ASP A 459 -9.48 16.08 -11.11
C ASP A 459 -9.88 15.36 -12.41
N GLN A 460 -9.84 16.09 -13.54
CA GLN A 460 -10.11 15.52 -14.86
C GLN A 460 -9.07 14.46 -15.26
N GLU A 461 -7.79 14.71 -14.97
CA GLU A 461 -6.69 13.78 -15.29
C GLU A 461 -6.81 12.48 -14.49
N ILE A 462 -7.12 12.56 -13.20
CA ILE A 462 -7.39 11.38 -12.37
C ILE A 462 -8.62 10.62 -12.89
N ALA A 463 -9.70 11.32 -13.23
CA ALA A 463 -10.90 10.68 -13.79
C ALA A 463 -10.60 9.93 -15.09
N GLU A 464 -9.83 10.54 -16.00
CA GLU A 464 -9.39 9.91 -17.25
C GLU A 464 -8.54 8.65 -17.02
N ILE A 465 -7.56 8.70 -16.10
CA ILE A 465 -6.70 7.55 -15.76
C ILE A 465 -7.51 6.42 -15.11
N VAL A 466 -8.41 6.76 -14.17
CA VAL A 466 -9.25 5.78 -13.48
C VAL A 466 -10.21 5.11 -14.46
N ASN A 467 -10.85 5.88 -15.36
CA ASN A 467 -11.73 5.32 -16.38
C ASN A 467 -10.97 4.41 -17.33
N PHE A 468 -9.81 4.82 -17.84
CA PHE A 468 -8.96 3.95 -18.66
C PHE A 468 -8.62 2.64 -17.94
N THR A 469 -8.24 2.70 -16.67
CA THR A 469 -7.86 1.52 -15.88
C THR A 469 -9.04 0.57 -15.68
N ARG A 470 -10.23 1.12 -15.36
CA ARG A 470 -11.47 0.36 -15.16
C ARG A 470 -12.01 -0.24 -16.46
N GLU A 471 -11.91 0.47 -17.57
CA GLU A 471 -12.30 -0.01 -18.90
C GLU A 471 -11.36 -1.10 -19.41
N SER A 472 -10.07 -0.99 -19.08
CA SER A 472 -9.04 -1.95 -19.52
C SER A 472 -9.06 -3.26 -18.75
N TRP A 473 -9.27 -3.22 -17.43
CA TRP A 473 -9.08 -4.37 -16.54
C TRP A 473 -10.22 -4.62 -15.55
N GLY A 474 -11.19 -3.72 -15.48
CA GLY A 474 -12.40 -3.85 -14.65
C GLY A 474 -13.57 -4.46 -15.42
N SER A 475 -14.80 -4.08 -15.04
CA SER A 475 -16.03 -4.58 -15.67
C SER A 475 -16.63 -3.54 -16.62
N ALA A 476 -17.01 -3.98 -17.82
CA ALA A 476 -17.58 -3.14 -18.89
C ALA A 476 -18.91 -2.44 -18.55
N LYS A 477 -19.51 -2.69 -17.37
CA LYS A 477 -20.81 -2.14 -16.95
C LYS A 477 -20.71 -0.99 -15.94
N GLN A 478 -19.52 -0.43 -15.76
CA GLN A 478 -19.27 0.54 -14.70
C GLN A 478 -19.61 1.97 -15.11
N GLN A 479 -20.13 2.72 -14.15
CA GLN A 479 -20.31 4.16 -14.30
C GLN A 479 -18.94 4.83 -14.39
N GLN A 480 -18.76 5.66 -15.41
CA GLN A 480 -17.56 6.50 -15.56
C GLN A 480 -17.43 7.44 -14.36
N VAL A 481 -16.20 7.59 -13.90
CA VAL A 481 -15.81 8.57 -12.88
C VAL A 481 -15.76 9.94 -13.53
N ALA A 482 -16.51 10.90 -12.99
CA ALA A 482 -16.42 12.29 -13.41
C ALA A 482 -15.35 13.04 -12.60
N ALA A 483 -14.82 14.15 -13.14
CA ALA A 483 -13.93 15.03 -12.38
C ALA A 483 -14.56 15.53 -11.08
N SER A 484 -15.89 15.73 -11.05
CA SER A 484 -16.61 16.14 -9.85
C SER A 484 -16.61 15.07 -8.75
N ASP A 485 -16.50 13.78 -9.10
CA ASP A 485 -16.37 12.69 -8.12
C ASP A 485 -14.99 12.71 -7.47
N VAL A 486 -13.93 12.98 -8.26
CA VAL A 486 -12.58 13.20 -7.74
C VAL A 486 -12.53 14.41 -6.82
N GLY A 487 -13.15 15.52 -7.23
CA GLY A 487 -13.22 16.75 -6.44
C GLY A 487 -14.00 16.57 -5.13
N LYS A 488 -15.03 15.72 -5.10
CA LYS A 488 -15.71 15.30 -3.85
C LYS A 488 -14.78 14.48 -2.96
N ALA A 489 -14.15 13.44 -3.52
CA ALA A 489 -13.23 12.58 -2.77
C ALA A 489 -12.07 13.39 -2.15
N ARG A 490 -11.52 14.38 -2.86
CA ARG A 490 -10.49 15.28 -2.31
C ARG A 490 -10.94 16.05 -1.08
N LYS A 491 -12.19 16.55 -1.09
CA LYS A 491 -12.76 17.29 0.02
C LYS A 491 -13.04 16.38 1.21
N GLU A 492 -13.62 15.21 0.95
CA GLU A 492 -13.96 14.22 1.98
C GLU A 492 -12.70 13.66 2.68
N LEU A 493 -11.62 13.46 1.93
CA LEU A 493 -10.34 12.97 2.44
C LEU A 493 -9.42 14.08 2.96
N GLU A 494 -9.90 15.34 2.98
CA GLU A 494 -9.15 16.53 3.40
C GLU A 494 -7.75 16.63 2.75
N VAL A 495 -7.64 16.27 1.47
CA VAL A 495 -6.35 16.15 0.79
C VAL A 495 -5.68 17.51 0.66
N ARG A 496 -4.59 17.69 1.41
CA ARG A 496 -3.76 18.90 1.35
C ARG A 496 -2.87 18.84 0.11
N LYS A 497 -2.55 20.01 -0.47
CA LYS A 497 -1.58 20.09 -1.58
C LYS A 497 -0.23 19.55 -1.10
N LEU A 498 0.23 18.48 -1.75
CA LEU A 498 1.29 17.62 -1.20
C LEU A 498 2.71 18.15 -1.35
N ASP A 499 3.00 19.15 -2.19
CA ASP A 499 4.34 19.74 -2.21
C ASP A 499 4.43 21.02 -3.07
N ALA A 500 5.46 21.82 -2.81
CA ALA A 500 5.80 23.06 -3.52
C ALA A 500 7.02 22.91 -4.44
N THR A 501 7.18 21.75 -5.12
CA THR A 501 8.36 21.54 -5.98
C THR A 501 8.33 22.51 -7.16
N PRO A 502 9.45 23.20 -7.46
CA PRO A 502 9.52 24.14 -8.60
C PRO A 502 9.56 23.42 -9.95
N PHE A 503 9.87 22.11 -9.97
CA PHE A 503 9.81 21.32 -11.18
C PHE A 503 8.38 20.97 -11.56
N GLU A 504 7.97 21.40 -12.75
CA GLU A 504 6.70 21.04 -13.35
C GLU A 504 6.88 19.81 -14.25
N THR A 505 6.33 18.67 -13.82
CA THR A 505 6.25 17.43 -14.59
C THR A 505 5.32 17.62 -15.81
N PRO A 506 5.82 17.59 -17.07
CA PRO A 506 4.95 17.68 -18.23
C PRO A 506 3.96 16.52 -18.28
N ARG A 507 2.74 16.76 -18.77
CA ARG A 507 1.72 15.71 -18.92
C ARG A 507 1.83 15.07 -20.29
N LEU A 508 2.16 13.78 -20.33
CA LEU A 508 2.29 13.04 -21.59
C LEU A 508 0.97 13.05 -22.37
N ALA A 509 -0.18 13.05 -21.69
CA ALA A 509 -1.48 13.15 -22.34
C ALA A 509 -1.66 14.40 -23.23
N ALA A 510 -0.94 15.49 -22.95
CA ALA A 510 -1.03 16.73 -23.74
C ALA A 510 -0.43 16.60 -25.14
N VAL A 511 0.38 15.58 -25.43
CA VAL A 511 0.88 15.33 -26.80
C VAL A 511 -0.25 15.04 -27.80
N LEU A 512 -1.42 14.61 -27.31
CA LEU A 512 -2.59 14.33 -28.16
C LEU A 512 -3.25 15.60 -28.69
N ASP A 513 -2.97 16.75 -28.07
CA ASP A 513 -3.50 18.05 -28.47
C ASP A 513 -2.66 18.67 -29.62
N GLU A 514 -1.52 18.05 -29.96
CA GLU A 514 -0.58 18.55 -30.97
C GLU A 514 -0.89 18.02 -32.40
N PRO A 515 -0.67 18.84 -33.45
CA PRO A 515 -0.89 18.40 -34.85
C PRO A 515 -0.09 17.16 -35.27
N ASN A 516 1.09 16.95 -34.67
CA ASN A 516 1.96 15.81 -34.92
C ASN A 516 1.88 14.74 -33.80
N ALA A 517 0.75 14.63 -33.09
CA ALA A 517 0.55 13.70 -31.97
C ALA A 517 1.07 12.27 -32.23
N LYS A 518 0.81 11.69 -33.41
CA LYS A 518 1.29 10.34 -33.76
C LYS A 518 2.82 10.21 -33.67
N GLN A 519 3.54 11.23 -34.14
CA GLN A 519 5.00 11.28 -34.10
C GLN A 519 5.50 11.44 -32.67
N LEU A 520 4.86 12.29 -31.87
CA LEU A 520 5.23 12.50 -30.47
C LEU A 520 4.98 11.25 -29.61
N VAL A 521 3.83 10.59 -29.81
CA VAL A 521 3.51 9.31 -29.16
C VAL A 521 4.51 8.23 -29.58
N LEU A 522 4.88 8.15 -30.86
CA LEU A 522 5.93 7.24 -31.32
C LEU A 522 7.28 7.54 -30.62
N GLY A 523 7.67 8.82 -30.53
CA GLY A 523 8.89 9.24 -29.85
C GLY A 523 8.90 8.86 -28.36
N ALA A 524 7.79 9.09 -27.66
CA ALA A 524 7.63 8.67 -26.27
C ALA A 524 7.71 7.15 -26.12
N ARG A 525 7.00 6.40 -26.98
CA ARG A 525 6.98 4.93 -26.95
C ARG A 525 8.37 4.33 -27.22
N LEU A 526 9.11 4.87 -28.19
CA LEU A 526 10.49 4.47 -28.48
C LEU A 526 11.42 4.67 -27.27
N ASN A 527 11.15 5.64 -26.39
CA ASN A 527 11.91 5.83 -25.16
C ASN A 527 11.50 4.84 -24.05
N ILE A 528 10.23 4.48 -23.98
CA ILE A 528 9.69 3.57 -22.95
C ILE A 528 10.02 2.10 -23.26
N ASP A 529 9.95 1.72 -24.54
CA ASP A 529 10.02 0.33 -25.01
C ASP A 529 11.11 0.12 -26.08
N THR A 530 12.23 0.84 -25.92
CA THR A 530 13.34 0.91 -26.88
C THR A 530 13.86 -0.48 -27.30
N HIS A 531 14.04 -1.40 -26.35
CA HIS A 531 14.55 -2.74 -26.61
C HIS A 531 13.68 -3.50 -27.61
N ASN A 532 12.36 -3.49 -27.40
CA ASN A 532 11.43 -4.26 -28.21
C ASN A 532 11.15 -3.57 -29.56
N MET A 533 11.16 -2.23 -29.59
CA MET A 533 10.88 -1.47 -30.81
C MET A 533 12.11 -1.35 -31.73
N LEU A 534 13.32 -1.40 -31.18
CA LEU A 534 14.58 -1.22 -31.93
C LEU A 534 15.57 -2.38 -31.69
N PRO A 535 15.17 -3.65 -31.93
CA PRO A 535 15.99 -4.82 -31.60
C PRO A 535 17.29 -4.91 -32.42
N LYS A 536 17.39 -4.17 -33.54
CA LYS A 536 18.61 -4.10 -34.37
C LYS A 536 19.63 -3.08 -33.85
N ASN A 537 19.19 -2.16 -32.99
CA ASN A 537 19.98 -1.04 -32.48
C ASN A 537 20.28 -1.16 -30.99
N VAL A 538 19.55 -1.99 -30.25
CA VAL A 538 19.77 -2.27 -28.83
C VAL A 538 20.45 -3.63 -28.69
N GLY A 539 21.66 -3.66 -28.12
CA GLY A 539 22.44 -4.89 -27.90
C GLY A 539 22.31 -5.47 -26.50
N ASN A 540 21.48 -4.88 -25.65
CA ASN A 540 21.22 -5.32 -24.28
C ASN A 540 19.70 -5.34 -23.98
N LYS A 541 19.29 -5.33 -22.70
CA LYS A 541 17.88 -5.44 -22.28
C LYS A 541 17.32 -4.18 -21.62
N LEU A 542 17.93 -3.03 -21.91
CA LEU A 542 17.52 -1.74 -21.35
C LEU A 542 16.58 -0.99 -22.28
N ASN A 543 15.82 -0.06 -21.71
CA ASN A 543 15.07 0.98 -22.42
C ASN A 543 15.64 2.35 -22.03
N CYS A 544 15.39 3.40 -22.81
CA CYS A 544 15.76 4.75 -22.36
C CYS A 544 15.12 5.08 -21.00
N ALA A 545 13.86 4.67 -20.80
CA ALA A 545 13.12 4.81 -19.55
C ALA A 545 13.73 4.04 -18.35
N SER A 546 14.67 3.12 -18.57
CA SER A 546 15.42 2.48 -17.48
C SER A 546 16.32 3.46 -16.71
N CYS A 547 16.65 4.62 -17.30
CA CYS A 547 17.44 5.68 -16.66
C CYS A 547 16.79 7.07 -16.77
N HIS A 548 15.90 7.27 -17.74
CA HIS A 548 15.11 8.48 -17.94
C HIS A 548 13.69 8.24 -17.43
N LEU A 549 13.53 8.28 -16.12
CA LEU A 549 12.34 7.77 -15.44
C LEU A 549 11.06 8.48 -15.92
N ASN A 550 9.95 7.74 -15.92
CA ASN A 550 8.64 8.23 -16.33
C ASN A 550 8.69 8.96 -17.68
N ALA A 551 9.25 8.29 -18.70
CA ALA A 551 9.49 8.85 -20.03
C ALA A 551 10.27 10.18 -20.03
N GLY A 552 11.18 10.37 -19.06
CA GLY A 552 11.97 11.58 -18.88
C GLY A 552 11.22 12.75 -18.27
N THR A 553 10.19 12.49 -17.45
CA THR A 553 9.38 13.52 -16.77
C THR A 553 9.63 13.61 -15.26
N VAL A 554 10.65 12.93 -14.74
CA VAL A 554 11.04 12.97 -13.32
C VAL A 554 12.21 13.92 -13.08
N ALA A 555 12.04 14.88 -12.16
CA ALA A 555 13.13 15.72 -11.66
C ALA A 555 14.26 14.87 -11.07
N ASP A 556 15.50 15.20 -11.39
CA ASP A 556 16.71 14.47 -10.99
C ASP A 556 16.74 12.99 -11.45
N GLY A 557 15.77 12.56 -12.25
CA GLY A 557 15.68 11.25 -12.91
C GLY A 557 16.11 11.30 -14.37
N SER A 558 17.07 12.16 -14.70
CA SER A 558 17.48 12.52 -16.07
C SER A 558 16.31 12.96 -16.95
N PRO A 559 15.57 14.03 -16.61
CA PRO A 559 14.44 14.46 -17.41
C PRO A 559 14.87 14.96 -18.80
N TYR A 560 13.98 14.80 -19.78
CA TYR A 560 14.11 15.40 -21.10
C TYR A 560 13.59 16.84 -21.14
N VAL A 561 12.96 17.31 -20.06
CA VAL A 561 12.44 18.67 -19.93
C VAL A 561 13.54 19.70 -20.22
N GLY A 562 13.31 20.54 -21.24
CA GLY A 562 14.25 21.55 -21.68
C GLY A 562 15.47 21.05 -22.46
N ILE A 563 15.67 19.73 -22.62
CA ILE A 563 16.97 19.19 -23.06
C ILE A 563 17.41 19.70 -24.43
N SER A 564 16.49 19.79 -25.39
CA SER A 564 16.85 20.15 -26.76
C SER A 564 17.23 21.63 -26.91
N ALA A 565 16.82 22.52 -25.99
CA ALA A 565 17.28 23.90 -25.97
C ALA A 565 18.80 24.02 -25.77
N PHE A 566 19.44 23.00 -25.19
CA PHE A 566 20.87 22.98 -24.91
C PHE A 566 21.68 22.28 -26.02
N PHE A 567 21.10 22.02 -27.19
CA PHE A 567 21.80 21.46 -28.33
C PHE A 567 21.68 22.39 -29.55
N PRO A 568 22.74 22.51 -30.37
CA PRO A 568 24.04 21.83 -30.24
C PRO A 568 24.87 22.33 -29.05
N SER A 569 25.67 21.45 -28.43
CA SER A 569 26.55 21.81 -27.31
C SER A 569 27.87 21.06 -27.31
N TYR A 570 28.86 21.65 -26.64
CA TYR A 570 30.16 21.03 -26.45
C TYR A 570 30.05 19.77 -25.57
N ALA A 571 30.51 18.64 -26.08
CA ALA A 571 30.58 17.39 -25.34
C ALA A 571 32.04 17.04 -25.02
N PRO A 572 32.48 17.14 -23.75
CA PRO A 572 33.88 16.89 -23.38
C PRO A 572 34.37 15.50 -23.78
N ARG A 573 33.49 14.50 -23.69
CA ARG A 573 33.83 13.13 -24.09
C ARG A 573 34.17 13.02 -25.59
N ALA A 574 33.56 13.83 -26.45
CA ALA A 574 33.84 13.86 -27.88
C ALA A 574 34.90 14.92 -28.26
N GLY A 575 35.22 15.87 -27.37
CA GLY A 575 36.13 16.99 -27.64
C GLY A 575 35.64 17.96 -28.74
N ARG A 576 34.32 17.98 -29.00
CA ARG A 576 33.68 18.84 -30.02
C ARG A 576 32.24 19.18 -29.67
N VAL A 577 31.68 20.12 -30.40
CA VAL A 577 30.23 20.40 -30.39
C VAL A 577 29.50 19.24 -31.09
N ILE A 578 28.40 18.78 -30.49
CA ILE A 578 27.56 17.71 -31.00
C ILE A 578 26.10 18.15 -31.13
N THR A 579 25.36 17.52 -32.04
CA THR A 579 23.90 17.68 -32.15
C THR A 579 23.14 16.80 -31.16
N LEU A 580 21.82 16.97 -31.07
CA LEU A 580 20.97 16.14 -30.24
C LEU A 580 20.91 14.69 -30.74
N GLU A 581 20.88 14.48 -32.05
CA GLU A 581 20.90 13.17 -32.70
C GLU A 581 22.21 12.43 -32.42
N GLU A 582 23.34 13.14 -32.46
CA GLU A 582 24.64 12.60 -32.06
C GLU A 582 24.65 12.23 -30.57
N ARG A 583 24.00 13.02 -29.72
CA ARG A 583 23.85 12.70 -28.29
C ARG A 583 23.01 11.44 -28.07
N ILE A 584 21.91 11.28 -28.80
CA ILE A 584 21.04 10.09 -28.78
C ILE A 584 21.82 8.86 -29.26
N ASN A 585 22.53 8.96 -30.37
CA ASN A 585 23.37 7.87 -30.89
C ASN A 585 24.51 7.50 -29.94
N GLY A 586 25.06 8.48 -29.21
CA GLY A 586 25.98 8.23 -28.11
C GLY A 586 25.38 7.37 -26.97
N CYS A 587 24.07 7.50 -26.69
CA CYS A 587 23.37 6.63 -25.75
C CYS A 587 23.17 5.21 -26.32
N PHE A 588 22.82 5.06 -27.60
CA PHE A 588 22.70 3.75 -28.24
C PHE A 588 24.00 2.94 -28.18
N LEU A 589 25.13 3.59 -28.44
CA LEU A 589 26.45 2.96 -28.39
C LEU A 589 26.87 2.51 -26.99
N ARG A 590 26.36 3.17 -25.93
CA ARG A 590 26.87 3.02 -24.56
C ARG A 590 25.84 2.39 -23.63
N SER A 591 24.78 3.14 -23.34
CA SER A 591 23.70 2.69 -22.46
C SER A 591 22.97 1.49 -23.05
N MET A 592 22.71 1.49 -24.35
CA MET A 592 21.99 0.40 -25.03
C MET A 592 22.91 -0.70 -25.57
N ASN A 593 24.23 -0.58 -25.35
CA ASN A 593 25.27 -1.48 -25.84
C ASN A 593 25.08 -1.90 -27.31
N GLY A 594 24.69 -0.96 -28.16
CA GLY A 594 24.14 -1.26 -29.47
C GLY A 594 24.70 -0.40 -30.60
N LYS A 595 23.86 -0.11 -31.60
CA LYS A 595 24.24 0.54 -32.85
C LYS A 595 23.46 1.84 -33.05
N PRO A 596 24.09 2.88 -33.62
CA PRO A 596 23.42 4.15 -33.87
C PRO A 596 22.25 4.01 -34.85
N LEU A 597 21.26 4.87 -34.71
CA LEU A 597 20.18 5.05 -35.68
C LEU A 597 20.64 5.99 -36.81
N PRO A 598 20.16 5.80 -38.05
CA PRO A 598 20.33 6.78 -39.11
C PRO A 598 19.69 8.11 -38.70
N VAL A 599 20.42 9.22 -38.83
CA VAL A 599 19.95 10.55 -38.39
C VAL A 599 18.63 10.96 -39.04
N ASN A 600 18.39 10.51 -40.28
CA ASN A 600 17.18 10.84 -41.04
C ASN A 600 16.04 9.81 -40.89
N SER A 601 16.21 8.76 -40.06
CA SER A 601 15.18 7.73 -39.87
C SER A 601 13.93 8.30 -39.19
N GLU A 602 12.80 7.62 -39.36
CA GLU A 602 11.54 8.01 -38.73
C GLU A 602 11.68 8.00 -37.20
N GLU A 603 12.39 7.01 -36.65
CA GLU A 603 12.55 6.81 -35.21
C GLU A 603 13.42 7.90 -34.59
N MET A 604 14.53 8.29 -35.23
CA MET A 604 15.34 9.41 -34.76
C MET A 604 14.54 10.71 -34.78
N LYS A 605 13.83 10.99 -35.89
CA LYS A 605 12.97 12.18 -36.01
C LYS A 605 11.87 12.20 -34.94
N ALA A 606 11.26 11.05 -34.64
CA ALA A 606 10.24 10.95 -33.60
C ALA A 606 10.81 11.21 -32.20
N MET A 607 11.99 10.66 -31.88
CA MET A 607 12.68 10.93 -30.62
C MET A 607 13.04 12.41 -30.46
N VAL A 608 13.60 13.04 -31.51
CA VAL A 608 13.92 14.47 -31.52
C VAL A 608 12.66 15.31 -31.35
N ALA A 609 11.60 15.04 -32.13
CA ALA A 609 10.33 15.75 -32.01
C ALA A 609 9.75 15.70 -30.59
N TYR A 610 9.85 14.53 -29.93
CA TYR A 610 9.41 14.37 -28.55
C TYR A 610 10.26 15.18 -27.56
N PHE A 611 11.57 15.23 -27.74
CA PHE A 611 12.47 16.04 -26.91
C PHE A 611 12.28 17.54 -27.14
N ASP A 612 11.99 17.94 -28.38
CA ASP A 612 11.64 19.31 -28.74
C ASP A 612 10.30 19.75 -28.17
N TRP A 613 9.29 18.88 -28.17
CA TRP A 613 8.04 19.13 -27.46
C TRP A 613 8.28 19.34 -25.95
N MET A 614 9.17 18.54 -25.34
CA MET A 614 9.59 18.72 -23.94
C MET A 614 10.50 19.92 -23.68
N LYS A 615 11.00 20.60 -24.72
CA LYS A 615 11.72 21.87 -24.57
C LYS A 615 10.85 22.92 -23.90
N ARG A 616 9.55 22.92 -24.21
CA ARG A 616 8.60 23.97 -23.79
C ARG A 616 9.20 25.35 -24.13
N GLU A 617 9.12 26.29 -23.19
CA GLU A 617 9.65 27.66 -23.34
C GLU A 617 11.14 27.78 -22.97
N THR A 618 11.83 26.67 -22.69
CA THR A 618 13.22 26.67 -22.23
C THR A 618 14.16 27.24 -23.30
N LYS A 619 15.05 28.13 -22.88
CA LYS A 619 16.12 28.74 -23.67
C LYS A 619 17.50 28.17 -23.29
N PRO A 620 18.51 28.27 -24.16
CA PRO A 620 19.85 27.74 -23.89
C PRO A 620 20.50 28.24 -22.58
N GLU A 621 20.19 29.47 -22.16
CA GLU A 621 20.69 30.12 -20.94
C GLU A 621 19.94 29.73 -19.65
N ASP A 622 18.80 29.05 -19.77
CA ASP A 622 17.93 28.77 -18.64
C ASP A 622 18.48 27.67 -17.72
N LYS A 623 18.22 27.83 -16.42
CA LYS A 623 18.43 26.78 -15.42
C LYS A 623 17.13 26.01 -15.23
N VAL A 624 17.04 24.83 -15.83
CA VAL A 624 15.89 23.93 -15.63
C VAL A 624 16.03 23.21 -14.28
N PRO A 625 15.12 23.42 -13.31
CA PRO A 625 15.12 22.68 -12.05
C PRO A 625 15.10 21.17 -12.30
N GLY A 626 15.76 20.37 -11.46
CA GLY A 626 15.78 18.91 -11.59
C GLY A 626 16.46 18.36 -12.85
N ARG A 627 17.14 19.18 -13.67
CA ARG A 627 17.87 18.69 -14.84
C ARG A 627 19.04 17.79 -14.42
N GLY A 628 19.15 16.63 -15.06
CA GLY A 628 20.22 15.66 -14.82
C GLY A 628 19.85 14.64 -13.74
N VAL A 629 20.85 14.15 -13.00
CA VAL A 629 20.68 13.10 -11.97
C VAL A 629 20.78 13.64 -10.54
N GLY A 630 20.61 14.94 -10.36
CA GLY A 630 20.89 15.62 -9.09
C GLY A 630 22.37 15.70 -8.74
N LYS A 631 22.65 16.07 -7.48
CA LYS A 631 24.00 16.19 -6.92
C LYS A 631 24.25 15.08 -5.89
N ILE A 632 25.52 14.73 -5.73
CA ILE A 632 26.04 13.86 -4.67
C ILE A 632 27.40 14.40 -4.24
N ASP A 633 27.74 14.26 -2.96
CA ASP A 633 29.08 14.58 -2.46
C ASP A 633 30.11 13.58 -3.01
N LYS A 634 31.10 14.10 -3.75
CA LYS A 634 32.15 13.30 -4.37
C LYS A 634 33.38 13.10 -3.48
N SER A 635 33.39 13.70 -2.29
CA SER A 635 34.43 13.50 -1.29
C SER A 635 34.21 12.24 -0.44
N LEU A 636 32.99 11.68 -0.48
CA LEU A 636 32.63 10.46 0.23
C LEU A 636 33.42 9.26 -0.30
N VAL A 637 34.05 8.52 0.62
CA VAL A 637 34.81 7.32 0.29
C VAL A 637 33.83 6.13 0.25
N PRO A 638 33.69 5.42 -0.88
CA PRO A 638 32.75 4.31 -0.97
C PRO A 638 33.17 3.07 -0.16
N ASN A 639 32.21 2.41 0.45
CA ASN A 639 32.35 1.11 1.11
C ASN A 639 31.57 0.02 0.34
N VAL A 640 32.31 -0.91 -0.29
CA VAL A 640 31.73 -1.96 -1.14
C VAL A 640 30.95 -3.00 -0.34
N GLU A 641 31.39 -3.35 0.87
CA GLU A 641 30.70 -4.32 1.72
C GLU A 641 29.37 -3.76 2.20
N ASN A 642 29.37 -2.51 2.64
CA ASN A 642 28.15 -1.80 3.00
C ASN A 642 27.21 -1.68 1.79
N GLY A 643 27.75 -1.36 0.61
CA GLY A 643 27.01 -1.30 -0.64
C GLY A 643 26.34 -2.62 -1.01
N ARG A 644 27.01 -3.75 -0.79
CA ARG A 644 26.43 -5.09 -0.99
C ARG A 644 25.26 -5.33 -0.02
N ASN A 645 25.40 -4.97 1.25
CA ASN A 645 24.33 -5.14 2.24
C ASN A 645 23.10 -4.30 1.90
N ILE A 646 23.30 -3.03 1.51
CA ILE A 646 22.23 -2.15 1.03
C ILE A 646 21.58 -2.73 -0.23
N TYR A 647 22.37 -3.24 -1.17
CA TYR A 647 21.84 -3.87 -2.38
C TYR A 647 20.89 -5.04 -2.04
N THR A 648 21.34 -5.95 -1.17
CA THR A 648 20.55 -7.09 -0.73
C THR A 648 19.26 -6.65 -0.05
N ALA A 649 19.32 -5.64 0.83
CA ALA A 649 18.15 -5.18 1.58
C ALA A 649 17.16 -4.35 0.73
N GLN A 650 17.67 -3.51 -0.18
CA GLN A 650 16.89 -2.44 -0.80
C GLN A 650 16.71 -2.57 -2.32
N CYS A 651 17.55 -3.33 -3.02
CA CYS A 651 17.58 -3.36 -4.48
C CYS A 651 17.22 -4.73 -5.06
N ALA A 652 17.66 -5.81 -4.42
CA ALA A 652 17.55 -7.17 -4.95
C ALA A 652 16.11 -7.63 -5.22
N LEU A 653 15.12 -7.11 -4.47
CA LEU A 653 13.71 -7.41 -4.68
C LEU A 653 13.21 -7.07 -6.09
N CYS A 654 13.77 -6.03 -6.72
CA CYS A 654 13.38 -5.60 -8.06
C CYS A 654 14.45 -5.92 -9.11
N HIS A 655 15.74 -5.90 -8.75
CA HIS A 655 16.85 -6.08 -9.69
C HIS A 655 17.48 -7.47 -9.68
N GLY A 656 16.93 -8.41 -8.91
CA GLY A 656 17.48 -9.74 -8.74
C GLY A 656 18.67 -9.76 -7.78
N ALA A 657 18.93 -10.92 -7.17
CA ALA A 657 20.02 -11.08 -6.21
C ALA A 657 21.40 -10.88 -6.86
N ASN A 658 21.50 -11.14 -8.16
CA ASN A 658 22.70 -11.03 -8.97
C ASN A 658 22.61 -9.91 -10.02
N GLY A 659 21.72 -8.92 -9.83
CA GLY A 659 21.61 -7.77 -10.72
C GLY A 659 21.12 -8.10 -12.13
N GLU A 660 20.55 -9.29 -12.32
CA GLU A 660 20.05 -9.83 -13.58
C GLU A 660 18.73 -9.19 -14.03
N GLY A 661 18.09 -8.38 -13.18
CA GLY A 661 16.75 -7.85 -13.41
C GLY A 661 15.66 -8.89 -13.13
N ILE A 662 14.42 -8.56 -13.46
CA ILE A 662 13.28 -9.48 -13.32
C ILE A 662 12.55 -9.53 -14.65
N THR A 663 12.12 -10.73 -15.05
CA THR A 663 11.28 -10.94 -16.23
C THR A 663 9.86 -11.33 -15.83
N ASN A 664 8.89 -10.99 -16.68
CA ASN A 664 7.53 -11.54 -16.58
C ASN A 664 7.48 -12.99 -17.07
N ALA A 665 6.28 -13.61 -17.03
CA ALA A 665 6.06 -14.98 -17.47
C ALA A 665 6.38 -15.21 -18.96
N GLN A 666 6.40 -14.15 -19.78
CA GLN A 666 6.74 -14.17 -21.20
C GLN A 666 8.25 -13.97 -21.45
N GLY A 667 9.07 -13.86 -20.39
CA GLY A 667 10.51 -13.62 -20.51
C GLY A 667 10.88 -12.19 -20.88
N GLN A 668 9.95 -11.24 -20.83
CA GLN A 668 10.21 -9.82 -21.07
C GLN A 668 10.71 -9.16 -19.79
N TYR A 669 11.72 -8.30 -19.92
CA TYR A 669 12.29 -7.59 -18.77
C TYR A 669 11.30 -6.57 -18.21
N VAL A 670 11.02 -6.72 -16.92
CA VAL A 670 10.18 -5.85 -16.12
C VAL A 670 11.03 -4.79 -15.45
N TYR A 671 12.07 -5.24 -14.74
CA TYR A 671 13.09 -4.38 -14.17
C TYR A 671 14.45 -4.67 -14.81
N PRO A 672 15.24 -3.61 -15.06
CA PRO A 672 16.44 -3.74 -15.85
C PRO A 672 17.56 -4.49 -15.10
N PRO A 673 18.41 -5.23 -15.83
CA PRO A 673 19.67 -5.72 -15.28
C PRO A 673 20.62 -4.56 -14.98
N LEU A 674 21.21 -4.57 -13.79
CA LEU A 674 22.13 -3.53 -13.32
C LEU A 674 23.60 -3.83 -13.70
N TRP A 675 23.92 -5.09 -13.95
CA TRP A 675 25.20 -5.56 -14.47
C TRP A 675 25.04 -6.87 -15.26
N GLY A 676 26.14 -7.48 -15.68
CA GLY A 676 26.16 -8.61 -16.59
C GLY A 676 25.96 -8.19 -18.05
N ASP A 677 26.00 -9.17 -18.95
CA ASP A 677 26.03 -8.94 -20.41
C ASP A 677 24.79 -8.23 -20.97
N GLN A 678 23.68 -8.31 -20.23
CA GLN A 678 22.40 -7.70 -20.62
C GLN A 678 22.23 -6.26 -20.10
N SER A 679 23.22 -5.69 -19.40
CA SER A 679 23.19 -4.32 -18.88
C SER A 679 23.94 -3.32 -19.77
N PHE A 680 24.09 -2.08 -19.30
CA PHE A 680 24.87 -1.04 -19.97
C PHE A 680 26.37 -1.34 -19.94
N ASN A 681 27.09 -0.94 -20.98
CA ASN A 681 28.53 -1.16 -21.09
C ASN A 681 29.36 -0.18 -20.25
N ILE A 682 30.67 -0.44 -20.10
CA ILE A 682 31.55 0.40 -19.29
C ILE A 682 31.67 1.85 -19.78
N GLY A 683 31.33 2.12 -21.05
CA GLY A 683 31.36 3.47 -21.63
C GLY A 683 30.16 4.34 -21.21
N ALA A 684 29.12 3.76 -20.62
CA ALA A 684 27.92 4.47 -20.19
C ALA A 684 28.19 5.42 -19.01
N GLY A 685 27.45 6.52 -18.93
CA GLY A 685 27.57 7.46 -17.80
C GLY A 685 27.25 6.81 -16.45
N MET A 686 26.33 5.85 -16.44
CA MET A 686 25.89 5.09 -15.27
C MET A 686 26.94 4.09 -14.76
N ALA A 687 28.00 3.82 -15.53
CA ALA A 687 29.13 3.01 -15.07
C ALA A 687 30.06 3.76 -14.11
N ARG A 688 29.86 5.07 -13.92
CA ARG A 688 30.65 5.91 -13.02
C ARG A 688 30.00 6.01 -11.64
N THR A 689 30.75 5.70 -10.58
CA THR A 689 30.26 5.62 -9.20
C THR A 689 29.44 6.85 -8.79
N TYR A 690 29.95 8.07 -8.96
CA TYR A 690 29.25 9.25 -8.44
C TYR A 690 28.08 9.68 -9.34
N THR A 691 28.08 9.31 -10.62
CA THR A 691 26.90 9.51 -11.47
C THR A 691 25.79 8.54 -11.06
N ALA A 692 26.14 7.29 -10.83
CA ALA A 692 25.23 6.27 -10.32
C ALA A 692 24.72 6.61 -8.92
N ALA A 693 25.57 7.09 -8.01
CA ALA A 693 25.20 7.46 -6.65
C ALA A 693 24.20 8.63 -6.64
N ALA A 694 24.43 9.66 -7.46
CA ALA A 694 23.48 10.75 -7.62
C ALA A 694 22.12 10.24 -8.11
N PHE A 695 22.11 9.39 -9.16
CA PHE A 695 20.87 8.80 -9.64
C PHE A 695 20.17 7.97 -8.54
N VAL A 696 20.89 7.09 -7.86
CA VAL A 696 20.35 6.26 -6.77
C VAL A 696 19.76 7.12 -5.66
N LYS A 697 20.49 8.14 -5.18
CA LYS A 697 20.06 9.01 -4.10
C LYS A 697 18.68 9.61 -4.32
N HIS A 698 18.44 10.09 -5.54
CA HIS A 698 17.22 10.81 -5.89
C HIS A 698 16.11 9.92 -6.45
N ASN A 699 16.46 8.73 -6.94
CA ASN A 699 15.53 7.92 -7.74
C ASN A 699 15.36 6.48 -7.30
N MET A 700 16.12 6.01 -6.30
CA MET A 700 16.06 4.64 -5.83
C MET A 700 16.15 4.55 -4.30
N PRO A 701 15.49 3.55 -3.69
CA PRO A 701 14.52 2.64 -4.31
C PRO A 701 13.22 3.36 -4.73
N ILE A 702 12.48 2.82 -5.69
CA ILE A 702 11.08 3.22 -5.93
C ILE A 702 10.16 2.60 -4.87
N ALA A 703 8.93 3.12 -4.75
CA ALA A 703 7.94 2.64 -3.78
C ALA A 703 8.45 2.61 -2.32
N PHE A 704 9.31 3.56 -1.96
CA PHE A 704 9.90 3.71 -0.63
C PHE A 704 9.06 4.61 0.29
N HIS A 705 8.37 5.60 -0.29
CA HIS A 705 7.46 6.50 0.41
C HIS A 705 6.33 7.00 -0.50
N ASN A 706 5.29 7.62 0.05
CA ASN A 706 4.09 7.99 -0.72
C ASN A 706 4.25 9.27 -1.58
N ARG A 707 5.47 9.80 -1.78
CA ARG A 707 5.69 11.04 -2.54
C ARG A 707 5.66 10.82 -4.05
N PHE A 708 5.05 11.74 -4.77
CA PHE A 708 4.98 11.76 -6.24
C PHE A 708 6.39 11.90 -6.88
N PRO A 709 6.64 11.32 -8.08
CA PRO A 709 5.75 10.48 -8.87
C PRO A 709 5.84 8.98 -8.61
N LEU A 710 6.96 8.45 -8.12
CA LEU A 710 7.21 7.00 -8.01
C LEU A 710 7.49 6.54 -6.58
N GLY A 711 7.38 7.44 -5.61
CA GLY A 711 7.74 7.14 -4.23
C GLY A 711 9.23 6.90 -4.05
N GLN A 712 10.06 7.54 -4.86
CA GLN A 712 11.45 7.18 -5.04
C GLN A 712 12.44 7.93 -4.14
N GLY A 713 13.53 7.28 -3.76
CA GLY A 713 14.62 7.83 -2.94
C GLY A 713 14.62 7.26 -1.51
N GLY A 714 15.25 7.98 -0.58
CA GLY A 714 15.25 7.65 0.86
C GLY A 714 16.61 7.27 1.44
N LEU A 715 17.57 6.86 0.61
CA LEU A 715 18.93 6.56 1.06
C LEU A 715 19.69 7.83 1.44
N THR A 716 20.62 7.73 2.38
CA THR A 716 21.61 8.77 2.68
C THR A 716 22.63 8.89 1.54
N ASP A 717 23.41 9.97 1.52
CA ASP A 717 24.42 10.18 0.47
C ASP A 717 25.50 9.09 0.52
N GLN A 718 25.95 8.72 1.72
CA GLN A 718 26.91 7.63 1.91
C GLN A 718 26.35 6.28 1.43
N GLU A 719 25.12 5.94 1.81
CA GLU A 719 24.48 4.68 1.37
C GLU A 719 24.34 4.63 -0.17
N ALA A 720 23.99 5.75 -0.81
CA ALA A 720 23.89 5.84 -2.25
C ALA A 720 25.27 5.68 -2.94
N VAL A 721 26.33 6.26 -2.38
CA VAL A 721 27.71 6.09 -2.88
C VAL A 721 28.19 4.64 -2.72
N ASP A 722 27.92 4.03 -1.57
CA ASP A 722 28.32 2.64 -1.26
C ASP A 722 27.66 1.64 -2.23
N VAL A 723 26.34 1.70 -2.37
CA VAL A 723 25.60 0.78 -3.25
C VAL A 723 25.94 1.03 -4.72
N ALA A 724 26.13 2.30 -5.13
CA ALA A 724 26.57 2.65 -6.48
C ALA A 724 27.95 2.10 -6.80
N GLN A 725 28.89 2.20 -5.85
CA GLN A 725 30.21 1.60 -6.01
C GLN A 725 30.10 0.09 -6.22
N PHE A 726 29.30 -0.60 -5.42
CA PHE A 726 29.10 -2.04 -5.54
C PHE A 726 28.61 -2.45 -6.95
N PHE A 727 27.45 -1.97 -7.41
CA PHE A 727 26.87 -2.46 -8.67
C PHE A 727 27.60 -1.94 -9.91
N SER A 728 28.14 -0.71 -9.88
CA SER A 728 28.84 -0.14 -11.05
C SER A 728 30.13 -0.89 -11.39
N HIS A 729 30.76 -1.53 -10.39
CA HIS A 729 32.01 -2.27 -10.52
C HIS A 729 31.84 -3.75 -10.84
N MET A 730 30.61 -4.29 -10.81
CA MET A 730 30.31 -5.64 -11.27
C MET A 730 30.64 -5.82 -12.77
N PRO A 731 30.88 -7.07 -13.23
CA PRO A 731 31.17 -7.36 -14.65
C PRO A 731 30.05 -6.87 -15.57
N ARG A 732 30.43 -6.31 -16.72
CA ARG A 732 29.51 -5.76 -17.74
C ARG A 732 30.22 -5.67 -19.09
N PRO A 733 29.49 -5.49 -20.21
CA PRO A 733 30.11 -5.40 -21.53
C PRO A 733 31.16 -4.30 -21.62
N ASP A 734 32.21 -4.56 -22.37
CA ASP A 734 33.21 -3.55 -22.73
C ASP A 734 32.66 -2.58 -23.80
N PHE A 735 33.33 -1.44 -23.98
CA PHE A 735 33.06 -0.50 -25.06
C PHE A 735 34.37 -0.22 -25.82
N ALA A 736 34.62 -0.93 -26.93
CA ALA A 736 35.89 -0.81 -27.66
C ALA A 736 36.26 0.64 -28.07
N PRO A 737 35.33 1.51 -28.53
CA PRO A 737 35.66 2.88 -28.91
C PRO A 737 36.03 3.81 -27.75
N LYS A 738 36.02 3.33 -26.50
CA LYS A 738 36.36 4.09 -25.29
C LYS A 738 37.75 4.75 -25.33
N VAL A 739 38.66 4.20 -26.13
CA VAL A 739 40.01 4.75 -26.36
C VAL A 739 40.01 6.15 -26.98
N ASN A 740 38.91 6.53 -27.63
CA ASN A 740 38.74 7.85 -28.25
C ASN A 740 38.03 8.85 -27.33
N ASP A 741 37.73 8.48 -26.08
CA ASP A 741 36.99 9.34 -25.17
C ASP A 741 37.89 10.39 -24.51
N TRP A 742 37.36 11.61 -24.41
CA TRP A 742 38.04 12.78 -23.86
C TRP A 742 39.36 13.13 -24.58
N PRO A 743 39.36 13.29 -25.92
CA PRO A 743 40.57 13.56 -26.68
C PRO A 743 41.20 14.93 -26.36
N LYS A 744 40.43 15.84 -25.77
CA LYS A 744 40.85 17.22 -25.42
C LYS A 744 40.63 17.59 -23.95
N ASP A 745 39.94 16.74 -23.20
CA ASP A 745 39.48 17.03 -21.84
C ASP A 745 40.04 16.01 -20.85
N LYS A 746 40.01 16.34 -19.57
CA LYS A 746 40.43 15.39 -18.53
C LYS A 746 39.37 14.30 -18.36
N LYS A 747 39.81 13.05 -18.43
CA LYS A 747 39.01 11.87 -18.08
C LYS A 747 38.50 11.98 -16.62
N PRO A 748 37.19 11.74 -16.35
CA PRO A 748 36.66 11.68 -15.00
C PRO A 748 37.39 10.63 -14.16
N GLY A 749 37.72 10.94 -12.92
CA GLY A 749 38.46 10.02 -12.03
C GLY A 749 37.70 8.75 -11.65
N ASP A 750 36.37 8.76 -11.79
CA ASP A 750 35.47 7.62 -11.55
C ASP A 750 35.08 6.87 -12.83
N ALA A 751 35.75 7.14 -13.96
CA ALA A 751 35.61 6.34 -15.17
C ALA A 751 36.26 4.96 -14.99
N ARG A 752 35.64 3.92 -15.55
CA ARG A 752 36.05 2.51 -15.38
C ARG A 752 37.26 2.05 -16.20
N TYR A 753 37.83 2.93 -17.02
CA TYR A 753 38.93 2.66 -17.95
C TYR A 753 39.79 3.89 -18.08
#